data_AF-V9KFI4-F1
#
_entry.id   AF-V9KFI4-F1
#
_cell.length_a   1.000
_cell.length_b   1.000
_cell.length_c   1.000
_cell.angle_alpha   90.00
_cell.angle_beta   90.00
_cell.angle_gamma   90.00
#
_symmetry.space_group_name_H-M   'P 1'
#
loop_
_entity.id
_entity.type
_entity.pdbx_description
1 polymer ?
#
loop_
_entity_poly.entity_id
_entity_poly.type
_entity_poly.pdbx_seq_one_letter_code
_entity_poly.pdbx_strand_id
1 'polypeptide(L)'
;MAKRSSLFIRIVEGKNLPSKDLTGQSDPYCIVRIDNETIIRTATIWKSLSPFWGEEYNVHLPSTFHSISFYVMDEDAISRDDMIGKVSITKDVLTASPQGVDSWLCLSEIDPDEEVQGEIHLQIEICGEASTRKLRCHVFEARDLARKDLNGASDPFVKVRYNGKTEESVVVKKSCYPRWNEVFEFDLGNTTSENTLYIEVWDWDMVGKNDFLGKVAFNINKLLAIQQKEGWFLLRPDKAQRSKTEGNLGSLRLQLRLRDESVLPSRYYQPLVELLLHSVNDASNGESGHLLTLIDEAMTAENRQEVATNMVKLFLGRGQANEFLDAVIKLELDRTSEPNTIFRNNSLASKSMECFLKVTGMQYLHSILGPTINRVFEEKKYVELDPNKVEFREAGCSGLHRYQTEAEVIQQSTQWVQSYLVELIEAIVKSVEQCPGIIRITFRKLFKRVEERFPQDQYKNIKYVAVTSFLCLRFFSPAIMSPKLFYLRDKHADARTSRTLLLLAKVIQRIGNMEAQAGGGKETWMAPLQPHIIQGVSVFKDFIVKLIDIEDNEVLECQNRVSLQTTSTIKEGYLLMHTSKERGILTSSHFKKHHFCLTPEALYHSKMPNAKKGASIPLEKIRAVEKVDEKCFGSPYVMQIISTNDTEEFEIMYLQCKNVNELNQWLSSVRKYCVSNEQMMNSYHPSVFKGEKWSCCHQKEKAAPGCDKTHFGVTLQEWNDPLNPDLESHLIYRQLLAAQGLLRGKYMEYKGESNDPGPESAHKGVEEEEKEDDSVNRLFPVIHDLEQAHRLFEKWEKFKDKNFSLELLA
;
A
#
# COMPACT_ATOMS: atom_id res chain seq x y z
N MET A 1 8.00 21.34 6.43
CA MET A 1 7.37 21.27 5.09
C MET A 1 7.87 19.99 4.46
N ALA A 2 6.99 19.16 3.93
CA ALA A 2 7.37 17.85 3.40
C ALA A 2 6.87 17.74 1.96
N LYS A 3 7.79 17.40 1.05
CA LYS A 3 7.47 16.99 -0.32
C LYS A 3 7.39 15.48 -0.35
N ARG A 4 6.24 14.96 -0.74
CA ARG A 4 5.99 13.53 -0.86
C ARG A 4 5.47 13.27 -2.26
N SER A 5 6.13 12.38 -2.98
CA SER A 5 5.57 11.80 -4.20
C SER A 5 4.82 10.55 -3.79
N SER A 6 3.50 10.49 -4.00
CA SER A 6 2.69 9.30 -3.80
C SER A 6 2.29 8.73 -5.16
N LEU A 7 2.35 7.41 -5.32
CA LEU A 7 1.95 6.71 -6.52
C LEU A 7 0.85 5.73 -6.16
N PHE A 8 -0.33 5.96 -6.72
CA PHE A 8 -1.40 4.97 -6.75
C PHE A 8 -1.11 3.97 -7.87
N ILE A 9 -1.11 2.69 -7.53
CA ILE A 9 -0.90 1.57 -8.43
C ILE A 9 -2.10 0.64 -8.30
N ARG A 10 -2.79 0.40 -9.41
CA ARG A 10 -3.79 -0.64 -9.52
C ARG A 10 -3.45 -1.61 -10.64
N ILE A 11 -3.27 -2.86 -10.27
CA ILE A 11 -3.00 -3.97 -11.19
C ILE A 11 -4.33 -4.67 -11.44
N VAL A 12 -4.94 -4.39 -12.60
CA VAL A 12 -6.32 -4.79 -12.87
C VAL A 12 -6.37 -6.24 -13.32
N GLU A 13 -5.91 -6.51 -14.54
CA GLU A 13 -6.01 -7.82 -15.18
C GLU A 13 -4.96 -8.00 -16.28
N GLY A 14 -4.63 -9.26 -16.55
CA GLY A 14 -3.83 -9.70 -17.68
C GLY A 14 -4.73 -10.31 -18.75
N LYS A 15 -4.31 -10.26 -20.01
CA LYS A 15 -5.04 -10.85 -21.14
C LYS A 15 -4.09 -11.49 -22.14
N ASN A 16 -4.49 -12.66 -22.65
CA ASN A 16 -3.75 -13.41 -23.67
C ASN A 16 -2.31 -13.75 -23.25
N LEU A 17 -2.11 -14.09 -21.97
CA LEU A 17 -0.79 -14.52 -21.51
C LEU A 17 -0.41 -15.87 -22.15
N PRO A 18 0.87 -16.13 -22.44
CA PRO A 18 1.32 -17.41 -22.97
C PRO A 18 1.19 -18.51 -21.89
N SER A 19 0.83 -19.71 -22.34
CA SER A 19 0.92 -20.93 -21.53
C SER A 19 2.38 -21.26 -21.27
N LYS A 20 2.73 -21.49 -20.01
CA LYS A 20 4.08 -21.85 -19.57
C LYS A 20 4.11 -23.24 -18.92
N ASP A 21 3.01 -23.66 -18.32
CA ASP A 21 2.87 -25.03 -17.80
C ASP A 21 2.69 -26.09 -18.90
N LEU A 22 3.16 -27.30 -18.60
CA LEU A 22 2.86 -28.53 -19.36
C LEU A 22 1.36 -28.83 -19.48
N THR A 23 0.52 -28.20 -18.65
CA THR A 23 -0.95 -28.39 -18.65
C THR A 23 -1.70 -27.50 -19.64
N GLY A 24 -0.99 -26.61 -20.37
CA GLY A 24 -1.61 -25.70 -21.32
C GLY A 24 -2.20 -24.43 -20.68
N GLN A 25 -1.84 -24.12 -19.43
CA GLN A 25 -2.21 -22.90 -18.72
C GLN A 25 -0.96 -22.26 -18.08
N SER A 26 -1.18 -21.23 -17.26
CA SER A 26 -0.18 -20.59 -16.42
C SER A 26 -0.83 -20.22 -15.09
N ASP A 27 -0.03 -20.07 -14.06
CA ASP A 27 -0.33 -19.61 -12.71
C ASP A 27 0.22 -18.17 -12.48
N PRO A 28 -0.29 -17.14 -13.20
CA PRO A 28 0.35 -15.83 -13.23
C PRO A 28 0.20 -15.01 -11.94
N TYR A 29 1.29 -14.31 -11.60
CA TYR A 29 1.33 -13.24 -10.60
C TYR A 29 2.18 -12.06 -11.11
N CYS A 30 2.03 -10.90 -10.49
CA CYS A 30 2.73 -9.67 -10.87
C CYS A 30 3.66 -9.19 -9.75
N ILE A 31 4.88 -8.82 -10.12
CA ILE A 31 5.86 -8.15 -9.25
C ILE A 31 6.01 -6.70 -9.72
N VAL A 32 5.88 -5.75 -8.80
CA VAL A 32 6.20 -4.34 -9.07
C VAL A 32 7.56 -4.00 -8.48
N ARG A 33 8.42 -3.43 -9.34
CA ARG A 33 9.70 -2.85 -8.94
C ARG A 33 9.71 -1.34 -9.20
N ILE A 34 10.24 -0.58 -8.26
CA ILE A 34 10.57 0.84 -8.47
C ILE A 34 12.08 0.92 -8.59
N ASP A 35 12.57 1.38 -9.73
CA ASP A 35 13.96 1.25 -10.13
C ASP A 35 14.44 -0.21 -9.96
N ASN A 36 15.27 -0.49 -8.94
CA ASN A 36 15.76 -1.85 -8.65
C ASN A 36 15.03 -2.52 -7.46
N GLU A 37 14.20 -1.80 -6.71
CA GLU A 37 13.59 -2.32 -5.48
C GLU A 37 12.22 -2.99 -5.74
N THR A 38 12.12 -4.28 -5.41
CA THR A 38 10.84 -5.00 -5.44
C THR A 38 9.97 -4.63 -4.23
N ILE A 39 8.81 -4.04 -4.49
CA ILE A 39 7.94 -3.48 -3.44
C ILE A 39 6.60 -4.21 -3.28
N ILE A 40 6.08 -4.80 -4.35
CA ILE A 40 4.75 -5.42 -4.38
C ILE A 40 4.84 -6.76 -5.10
N ARG A 41 4.16 -7.77 -4.56
CA ARG A 41 3.83 -9.02 -5.25
C ARG A 41 2.33 -9.27 -5.13
N THR A 42 1.64 -9.41 -6.26
CA THR A 42 0.22 -9.79 -6.26
C THR A 42 0.05 -11.26 -5.88
N ALA A 43 -1.19 -11.65 -5.61
CA ALA A 43 -1.51 -13.07 -5.48
C ALA A 43 -1.48 -13.76 -6.84
N THR A 44 -1.21 -15.05 -6.76
CA THR A 44 -1.13 -15.96 -7.88
C THR A 44 -2.52 -16.42 -8.27
N ILE A 45 -2.85 -16.26 -9.54
CA ILE A 45 -4.11 -16.75 -10.09
C ILE A 45 -3.81 -18.06 -10.79
N TRP A 46 -4.22 -19.16 -10.18
CA TRP A 46 -3.94 -20.49 -10.71
C TRP A 46 -4.72 -20.76 -11.99
N LYS A 47 -4.06 -21.34 -13.00
CA LYS A 47 -4.64 -21.87 -14.23
C LYS A 47 -5.49 -20.81 -14.95
N SER A 48 -4.83 -19.73 -15.36
CA SER A 48 -5.46 -18.66 -16.13
C SER A 48 -4.48 -17.93 -17.04
N LEU A 49 -4.87 -17.77 -18.30
CA LEU A 49 -4.18 -16.90 -19.27
C LEU A 49 -4.78 -15.48 -19.32
N SER A 50 -5.84 -15.23 -18.55
CA SER A 50 -6.46 -13.91 -18.41
C SER A 50 -6.77 -13.64 -16.92
N PRO A 51 -5.74 -13.51 -16.07
CA PRO A 51 -5.91 -13.35 -14.63
C PRO A 51 -6.52 -11.99 -14.29
N PHE A 52 -7.46 -11.97 -13.35
CA PHE A 52 -7.95 -10.74 -12.72
C PHE A 52 -7.37 -10.64 -11.30
N TRP A 53 -6.53 -9.64 -11.05
CA TRP A 53 -5.95 -9.39 -9.73
C TRP A 53 -6.76 -8.36 -8.95
N GLY A 54 -7.08 -7.23 -9.60
CA GLY A 54 -7.81 -6.10 -9.00
C GLY A 54 -7.12 -5.51 -7.76
N GLU A 55 -5.80 -5.64 -7.65
CA GLU A 55 -5.06 -5.25 -6.44
C GLU A 55 -4.63 -3.77 -6.52
N GLU A 56 -4.84 -3.05 -5.42
CA GLU A 56 -4.62 -1.59 -5.31
C GLU A 56 -3.60 -1.30 -4.21
N TYR A 57 -2.65 -0.42 -4.53
CA TYR A 57 -1.56 -0.03 -3.66
C TYR A 57 -1.31 1.47 -3.75
N ASN A 58 -0.95 2.07 -2.63
CA ASN A 58 -0.41 3.42 -2.60
C ASN A 58 1.01 3.36 -2.07
N VAL A 59 1.94 4.01 -2.75
CA VAL A 59 3.37 3.95 -2.43
C VAL A 59 3.95 5.35 -2.38
N HIS A 60 4.70 5.67 -1.33
CA HIS A 60 5.50 6.88 -1.30
C HIS A 60 6.83 6.62 -2.02
N LEU A 61 7.19 7.52 -2.93
CA LEU A 61 8.37 7.46 -3.76
C LEU A 61 9.39 8.55 -3.37
N PRO A 62 10.70 8.27 -3.47
CA PRO A 62 11.72 9.30 -3.34
C PRO A 62 11.66 10.23 -4.55
N SER A 63 11.98 11.51 -4.37
CA SER A 63 12.00 12.47 -5.50
C SER A 63 12.93 12.06 -6.64
N THR A 64 13.90 11.18 -6.39
CA THR A 64 14.94 10.71 -7.32
C THR A 64 14.58 9.42 -8.09
N PHE A 65 13.38 8.87 -7.95
CA PHE A 65 13.02 7.64 -8.69
C PHE A 65 13.00 7.88 -10.21
N HIS A 66 13.31 6.85 -11.01
CA HIS A 66 13.41 6.97 -12.47
C HIS A 66 12.30 6.23 -13.21
N SER A 67 11.97 5.02 -12.80
CA SER A 67 11.01 4.15 -13.49
C SER A 67 10.30 3.18 -12.56
N ILE A 68 9.10 2.76 -12.96
CA ILE A 68 8.37 1.65 -12.34
C ILE A 68 8.23 0.53 -13.37
N SER A 69 8.53 -0.68 -12.94
CA SER A 69 8.51 -1.88 -13.75
C SER A 69 7.53 -2.90 -13.19
N PHE A 70 6.71 -3.48 -14.06
CA PHE A 70 5.74 -4.53 -13.75
C PHE A 70 6.18 -5.80 -14.45
N TYR A 71 6.51 -6.82 -13.69
CA TYR A 71 6.90 -8.14 -14.19
C TYR A 71 5.72 -9.07 -14.01
N VAL A 72 5.34 -9.78 -15.06
CA VAL A 72 4.38 -10.88 -14.98
C VAL A 72 5.18 -12.17 -14.97
N MET A 73 4.95 -12.97 -13.93
CA MET A 73 5.65 -14.21 -13.63
C MET A 73 4.65 -15.35 -13.55
N ASP A 74 5.12 -16.56 -13.75
CA ASP A 74 4.39 -17.81 -13.60
C ASP A 74 4.88 -18.55 -12.35
N GLU A 75 4.00 -18.86 -11.38
CA GLU A 75 4.42 -19.54 -10.14
C GLU A 75 4.57 -21.05 -10.37
N ASP A 76 5.79 -21.55 -10.23
CA ASP A 76 6.11 -22.96 -10.38
C ASP A 76 6.22 -23.65 -9.02
N ALA A 77 5.60 -24.82 -8.90
CA ALA A 77 5.62 -25.57 -7.63
C ALA A 77 6.99 -26.23 -7.34
N ILE A 78 7.83 -26.44 -8.36
CA ILE A 78 9.05 -27.27 -8.28
C ILE A 78 10.26 -26.56 -8.89
N SER A 79 10.08 -25.77 -9.95
CA SER A 79 11.11 -24.97 -10.62
C SER A 79 11.13 -23.52 -10.13
N ARG A 80 12.09 -22.74 -10.63
CA ARG A 80 12.05 -21.28 -10.46
C ARG A 80 10.93 -20.72 -11.34
N ASP A 81 10.16 -19.81 -10.79
CA ASP A 81 9.08 -19.09 -11.47
C ASP A 81 9.51 -18.52 -12.84
N ASP A 82 8.76 -18.86 -13.88
CA ASP A 82 9.03 -18.46 -15.26
C ASP A 82 8.59 -17.01 -15.52
N MET A 83 9.44 -16.22 -16.18
CA MET A 83 9.07 -14.86 -16.56
C MET A 83 8.23 -14.85 -17.83
N ILE A 84 7.04 -14.25 -17.76
CA ILE A 84 6.12 -14.10 -18.90
C ILE A 84 6.46 -12.82 -19.68
N GLY A 85 6.68 -11.70 -19.00
CA GLY A 85 7.07 -10.45 -19.65
C GLY A 85 7.05 -9.23 -18.71
N LYS A 86 7.42 -8.06 -19.23
CA LYS A 86 7.49 -6.81 -18.46
C LYS A 86 6.83 -5.63 -19.14
N VAL A 87 6.40 -4.69 -18.31
CA VAL A 87 6.02 -3.32 -18.69
C VAL A 87 6.85 -2.35 -17.85
N SER A 88 7.50 -1.37 -18.48
CA SER A 88 8.29 -0.33 -17.79
C SER A 88 7.73 1.04 -18.13
N ILE A 89 7.50 1.86 -17.11
CA ILE A 89 6.98 3.22 -17.25
C ILE A 89 7.94 4.18 -16.53
N THR A 90 8.44 5.17 -17.26
CA THR A 90 9.35 6.17 -16.70
C THR A 90 8.59 7.27 -15.96
N LYS A 91 9.27 7.95 -15.05
CA LYS A 91 8.73 9.13 -14.34
C LYS A 91 8.21 10.19 -15.30
N ASP A 92 8.89 10.43 -16.42
CA ASP A 92 8.48 11.42 -17.43
C ASP A 92 7.10 11.13 -18.01
N VAL A 93 6.77 9.85 -18.28
CA VAL A 93 5.47 9.42 -18.80
C VAL A 93 4.37 9.64 -17.76
N LEU A 94 4.66 9.35 -16.49
CA LEU A 94 3.72 9.57 -15.38
C LEU A 94 3.47 11.06 -15.14
N THR A 95 4.51 11.88 -15.15
CA THR A 95 4.39 13.33 -14.98
C THR A 95 3.65 13.98 -16.15
N ALA A 96 3.78 13.44 -17.37
CA ALA A 96 3.06 13.93 -18.55
C ALA A 96 1.54 13.63 -18.53
N SER A 97 1.08 12.72 -17.65
CA SER A 97 -0.32 12.29 -17.57
C SER A 97 -0.93 12.57 -16.17
N PRO A 98 -1.32 13.82 -15.85
CA PRO A 98 -1.74 14.20 -14.49
C PRO A 98 -3.00 13.49 -13.99
N GLN A 99 -3.89 13.06 -14.90
CA GLN A 99 -5.11 12.31 -14.55
C GLN A 99 -4.83 10.84 -14.20
N GLY A 100 -3.61 10.36 -14.48
CA GLY A 100 -3.20 8.98 -14.39
C GLY A 100 -3.22 8.26 -15.73
N VAL A 101 -2.54 7.12 -15.80
CA VAL A 101 -2.53 6.18 -16.92
C VAL A 101 -3.51 5.06 -16.60
N ASP A 102 -4.62 4.93 -17.33
CA ASP A 102 -5.48 3.72 -17.33
C ASP A 102 -5.49 3.16 -18.76
N SER A 103 -4.68 2.14 -19.00
CA SER A 103 -4.56 1.56 -20.34
C SER A 103 -4.06 0.12 -20.32
N TRP A 104 -4.31 -0.55 -21.45
CA TRP A 104 -3.69 -1.83 -21.78
C TRP A 104 -2.28 -1.59 -22.29
N LEU A 105 -1.30 -2.24 -21.66
CA LEU A 105 0.11 -2.17 -22.01
C LEU A 105 0.60 -3.54 -22.44
N CYS A 106 1.18 -3.63 -23.63
CA CYS A 106 1.72 -4.89 -24.14
C CYS A 106 2.95 -5.31 -23.33
N LEU A 107 3.03 -6.60 -23.02
CA LEU A 107 4.22 -7.17 -22.38
C LEU A 107 5.36 -7.23 -23.39
N SER A 108 6.56 -6.81 -22.98
CA SER A 108 7.78 -7.01 -23.75
C SER A 108 8.51 -8.28 -23.32
N GLU A 109 9.07 -9.02 -24.27
CA GLU A 109 10.06 -10.07 -23.99
C GLU A 109 11.26 -9.43 -23.30
N ILE A 110 11.80 -10.13 -22.32
CA ILE A 110 13.04 -9.75 -21.66
C ILE A 110 14.02 -10.87 -21.89
N ASP A 111 15.14 -10.53 -22.49
CA ASP A 111 16.32 -11.37 -22.43
C ASP A 111 16.86 -11.30 -20.98
N PRO A 112 17.06 -12.44 -20.28
CA PRO A 112 17.75 -12.47 -18.98
C PRO A 112 19.10 -11.72 -18.99
N ASP A 113 19.72 -11.58 -20.16
CA ASP A 113 20.97 -10.84 -20.38
C ASP A 113 20.81 -9.33 -20.56
N GLU A 114 19.57 -8.84 -20.73
CA GLU A 114 19.23 -7.42 -20.77
C GLU A 114 18.83 -6.83 -19.40
N GLU A 115 18.66 -7.66 -18.35
CA GLU A 115 18.36 -7.19 -17.00
C GLU A 115 19.63 -6.61 -16.34
N VAL A 116 19.96 -5.38 -16.73
CA VAL A 116 21.00 -4.59 -16.10
C VAL A 116 20.53 -4.12 -14.73
N GLN A 117 21.25 -4.53 -13.69
CA GLN A 117 21.05 -4.14 -12.30
C GLN A 117 22.35 -3.52 -11.76
N GLY A 118 22.19 -2.59 -10.82
CA GLY A 118 23.29 -2.03 -10.06
C GLY A 118 23.73 -0.63 -10.49
N GLU A 119 24.63 -0.08 -9.70
CA GLU A 119 25.19 1.26 -9.88
C GLU A 119 26.72 1.20 -9.83
N ILE A 120 27.36 2.13 -10.54
CA ILE A 120 28.82 2.29 -10.55
C ILE A 120 29.23 3.66 -10.01
N HIS A 121 30.20 3.69 -9.12
CA HIS A 121 30.77 4.89 -8.52
C HIS A 121 31.97 5.37 -9.33
N LEU A 122 31.85 6.55 -9.93
CA LEU A 122 32.84 7.10 -10.85
C LEU A 122 33.17 8.55 -10.50
N GLN A 123 34.43 8.93 -10.71
CA GLN A 123 34.86 10.33 -10.81
C GLN A 123 35.50 10.53 -12.19
N ILE A 124 34.99 11.52 -12.93
CA ILE A 124 35.46 11.88 -14.26
C ILE A 124 35.93 13.32 -14.20
N GLU A 125 37.19 13.55 -14.56
CA GLU A 125 37.79 14.88 -14.55
C GLU A 125 38.54 15.15 -15.87
N ILE A 126 38.53 16.41 -16.28
CA ILE A 126 39.30 16.89 -17.43
C ILE A 126 40.44 17.74 -16.90
N CYS A 127 41.67 17.24 -17.03
CA CYS A 127 42.88 17.89 -16.54
C CYS A 127 43.71 18.46 -17.71
N GLY A 128 44.36 19.60 -17.52
CA GLY A 128 45.35 20.14 -18.47
C GLY A 128 44.91 21.38 -19.27
N GLU A 129 45.88 22.02 -19.91
CA GLU A 129 45.69 23.24 -20.72
C GLU A 129 45.18 22.91 -22.14
N ALA A 130 44.71 23.92 -22.89
CA ALA A 130 43.94 23.77 -24.13
C ALA A 130 44.57 22.86 -25.21
N SER A 131 45.88 22.62 -25.18
CA SER A 131 46.61 21.74 -26.12
C SER A 131 46.97 20.35 -25.58
N THR A 132 46.78 20.08 -24.28
CA THR A 132 47.19 18.83 -23.58
C THR A 132 46.11 18.28 -22.66
N ARG A 133 44.83 18.58 -22.92
CA ARG A 133 43.73 18.11 -22.09
C ARG A 133 43.72 16.57 -22.05
N LYS A 134 43.61 16.02 -20.85
CA LYS A 134 43.43 14.61 -20.56
C LYS A 134 42.11 14.38 -19.85
N LEU A 135 41.43 13.32 -20.24
CA LEU A 135 40.26 12.78 -19.58
C LEU A 135 40.74 11.72 -18.59
N ARG A 136 40.56 11.95 -17.29
CA ARG A 136 40.82 10.96 -16.25
C ARG A 136 39.49 10.41 -15.75
N CYS A 137 39.37 9.09 -15.75
CA CYS A 137 38.22 8.36 -15.22
C CYS A 137 38.69 7.47 -14.09
N HIS A 138 38.29 7.79 -12.87
CA HIS A 138 38.51 6.97 -11.69
C HIS A 138 37.27 6.09 -11.45
N VAL A 139 37.49 4.79 -11.49
CA VAL A 139 36.48 3.75 -11.23
C VAL A 139 36.70 3.22 -9.82
N PHE A 140 35.87 3.64 -8.88
CA PHE A 140 36.02 3.26 -7.48
C PHE A 140 35.46 1.86 -7.21
N GLU A 141 34.16 1.70 -7.40
CA GLU A 141 33.41 0.52 -7.00
C GLU A 141 32.07 0.43 -7.74
N ALA A 142 31.45 -0.75 -7.71
CA ALA A 142 30.06 -0.94 -8.11
C ALA A 142 29.28 -1.67 -7.02
N ARG A 143 27.96 -1.56 -7.05
CA ARG A 143 27.06 -2.21 -6.10
C ARG A 143 25.82 -2.76 -6.77
N ASP A 144 25.26 -3.80 -6.15
CA ASP A 144 23.99 -4.41 -6.53
C ASP A 144 23.99 -4.91 -7.99
N LEU A 145 25.13 -5.44 -8.45
CA LEU A 145 25.26 -5.98 -9.81
C LEU A 145 24.42 -7.24 -10.01
N ALA A 146 23.92 -7.43 -11.22
CA ALA A 146 23.20 -8.63 -11.62
C ALA A 146 24.07 -9.88 -11.42
N ARG A 147 23.45 -10.95 -10.93
CA ARG A 147 24.11 -12.24 -10.63
C ARG A 147 24.04 -13.12 -11.87
N LYS A 148 25.20 -13.47 -12.45
CA LYS A 148 25.25 -14.29 -13.68
C LYS A 148 25.81 -15.70 -13.45
N ASP A 149 26.67 -15.88 -12.45
CA ASP A 149 27.19 -17.21 -12.13
C ASP A 149 26.18 -18.15 -11.46
N LEU A 150 26.38 -19.46 -11.66
CA LEU A 150 25.73 -20.55 -10.90
C LEU A 150 26.01 -20.49 -9.39
N ASN A 151 27.12 -19.87 -8.99
CA ASN A 151 27.45 -19.62 -7.59
C ASN A 151 26.58 -18.47 -6.99
N GLY A 152 25.81 -17.78 -7.85
CA GLY A 152 24.91 -16.66 -7.60
C GLY A 152 25.58 -15.31 -7.33
N ALA A 153 26.87 -15.17 -7.58
CA ALA A 153 27.59 -13.91 -7.60
C ALA A 153 28.01 -13.61 -9.04
N SER A 154 28.92 -12.66 -9.22
CA SER A 154 29.55 -12.37 -10.50
C SER A 154 31.04 -12.15 -10.25
N ASP A 155 31.87 -12.29 -11.27
CA ASP A 155 33.28 -11.96 -11.35
C ASP A 155 33.49 -10.65 -12.16
N PRO A 156 32.99 -9.48 -11.69
CA PRO A 156 32.92 -8.27 -12.52
C PRO A 156 34.26 -7.60 -12.81
N PHE A 157 34.37 -7.03 -14.01
CA PHE A 157 35.42 -6.12 -14.45
C PHE A 157 34.85 -5.00 -15.33
N VAL A 158 35.62 -3.92 -15.50
CA VAL A 158 35.18 -2.70 -16.18
C VAL A 158 36.00 -2.48 -17.45
N LYS A 159 35.31 -2.18 -18.55
CA LYS A 159 35.89 -1.68 -19.81
C LYS A 159 35.60 -0.19 -19.95
N VAL A 160 36.64 0.63 -19.99
CA VAL A 160 36.53 2.07 -20.25
C VAL A 160 36.92 2.34 -21.70
N ARG A 161 35.96 2.82 -22.50
CA ARG A 161 36.14 3.08 -23.93
C ARG A 161 35.99 4.56 -24.24
N TYR A 162 37.00 5.13 -24.89
CA TYR A 162 36.99 6.50 -25.40
C TYR A 162 37.81 6.62 -26.67
N ASN A 163 37.22 7.23 -27.71
CA ASN A 163 37.89 7.54 -28.97
C ASN A 163 38.60 6.31 -29.60
N GLY A 164 37.91 5.17 -29.64
CA GLY A 164 38.45 3.90 -30.14
C GLY A 164 39.49 3.19 -29.25
N LYS A 165 39.96 3.81 -28.15
CA LYS A 165 40.80 3.15 -27.14
C LYS A 165 39.91 2.46 -26.10
N THR A 166 40.30 1.28 -25.66
CA THR A 166 39.62 0.52 -24.59
C THR A 166 40.66 0.08 -23.57
N GLU A 167 40.42 0.37 -22.29
CA GLU A 167 41.21 -0.11 -21.15
C GLU A 167 40.33 -0.95 -20.21
N GLU A 168 40.92 -1.92 -19.53
CA GLU A 168 40.24 -2.92 -18.71
C GLU A 168 40.76 -2.92 -17.27
N SER A 169 39.85 -3.05 -16.29
CA SER A 169 40.18 -3.21 -14.88
C SER A 169 40.56 -4.64 -14.52
N VAL A 170 41.02 -4.86 -13.28
CA VAL A 170 41.14 -6.22 -12.74
C VAL A 170 39.77 -6.87 -12.54
N VAL A 171 39.74 -8.20 -12.58
CA VAL A 171 38.56 -9.02 -12.31
C VAL A 171 38.42 -9.21 -10.80
N VAL A 172 37.27 -8.80 -10.22
CA VAL A 172 36.95 -9.02 -8.81
C VAL A 172 36.07 -10.25 -8.69
N LYS A 173 36.58 -11.32 -8.09
CA LYS A 173 35.84 -12.59 -8.05
C LYS A 173 34.72 -12.63 -7.00
N LYS A 174 33.61 -13.28 -7.36
CA LYS A 174 32.48 -13.68 -6.51
C LYS A 174 31.87 -12.52 -5.72
N SER A 175 31.70 -11.38 -6.37
CA SER A 175 31.17 -10.17 -5.75
C SER A 175 30.19 -9.44 -6.65
N CYS A 176 28.99 -9.17 -6.13
CA CYS A 176 28.06 -8.20 -6.71
C CYS A 176 28.32 -6.76 -6.21
N TYR A 177 29.36 -6.59 -5.38
CA TYR A 177 29.80 -5.34 -4.76
C TYR A 177 31.32 -5.13 -4.96
N PRO A 178 31.82 -5.10 -6.21
CA PRO A 178 33.25 -5.05 -6.47
C PRO A 178 33.86 -3.68 -6.15
N ARG A 179 35.14 -3.69 -5.76
CA ARG A 179 35.97 -2.49 -5.57
C ARG A 179 37.23 -2.61 -6.41
N TRP A 180 37.41 -1.68 -7.33
CA TRP A 180 38.57 -1.62 -8.22
C TRP A 180 39.55 -0.54 -7.75
N ASN A 181 39.06 0.68 -7.50
CA ASN A 181 39.87 1.87 -7.23
C ASN A 181 40.97 2.07 -8.29
N GLU A 182 40.59 2.00 -9.56
CA GLU A 182 41.50 2.09 -10.71
C GLU A 182 41.26 3.37 -11.51
N VAL A 183 42.34 3.96 -12.01
CA VAL A 183 42.34 5.24 -12.74
C VAL A 183 42.77 5.00 -14.18
N PHE A 184 41.93 5.44 -15.12
CA PHE A 184 42.16 5.37 -16.56
C PHE A 184 42.35 6.78 -17.13
N GLU A 185 43.34 6.99 -18.01
CA GLU A 185 43.65 8.30 -18.60
C GLU A 185 43.64 8.26 -20.14
N PHE A 186 42.93 9.21 -20.76
CA PHE A 186 42.85 9.33 -22.21
C PHE A 186 43.17 10.76 -22.69
N ASP A 187 43.85 10.89 -23.83
CA ASP A 187 44.14 12.21 -24.42
C ASP A 187 42.92 12.78 -25.16
N LEU A 188 42.55 14.03 -24.86
CA LEU A 188 41.51 14.79 -25.56
C LEU A 188 42.14 15.50 -26.78
N GLY A 189 42.36 14.75 -27.87
CA GLY A 189 42.91 15.28 -29.12
C GLY A 189 41.94 16.17 -29.92
N ASN A 190 42.47 16.93 -30.89
CA ASN A 190 41.74 17.91 -31.71
C ASN A 190 40.95 17.33 -32.92
N THR A 191 40.57 16.04 -32.94
CA THR A 191 39.84 15.50 -34.11
C THR A 191 38.80 14.42 -33.79
N THR A 192 37.74 14.50 -34.59
CA THR A 192 36.34 14.10 -34.48
C THR A 192 36.05 12.61 -34.68
N SER A 193 35.22 12.01 -33.80
CA SER A 193 34.04 11.19 -34.20
C SER A 193 33.21 10.73 -32.99
N GLU A 194 33.84 10.32 -31.89
CA GLU A 194 33.14 9.93 -30.66
C GLU A 194 33.29 10.96 -29.55
N ASN A 195 32.17 11.57 -29.16
CA ASN A 195 32.12 12.54 -28.08
C ASN A 195 31.56 11.98 -26.77
N THR A 196 31.62 10.65 -26.63
CA THR A 196 31.01 9.91 -25.53
C THR A 196 32.04 8.97 -24.93
N LEU A 197 32.26 9.10 -23.62
CA LEU A 197 32.99 8.12 -22.82
C LEU A 197 32.01 7.01 -22.42
N TYR A 198 32.35 5.76 -22.73
CA TYR A 198 31.60 4.59 -22.31
C TYR A 198 32.34 3.87 -21.20
N ILE A 199 31.63 3.54 -20.13
CA ILE A 199 32.11 2.65 -19.08
C ILE A 199 31.15 1.47 -19.05
N GLU A 200 31.66 0.28 -19.36
CA GLU A 200 30.90 -0.96 -19.45
C GLU A 200 31.36 -1.91 -18.35
N VAL A 201 30.43 -2.52 -17.63
CA VAL A 201 30.69 -3.54 -16.62
C VAL A 201 30.33 -4.89 -17.21
N TRP A 202 31.21 -5.85 -17.03
CA TRP A 202 31.10 -7.19 -17.59
C TRP A 202 31.38 -8.22 -16.51
N ASP A 203 30.72 -9.36 -16.57
CA ASP A 203 31.07 -10.55 -15.79
C ASP A 203 32.14 -11.35 -16.54
N TRP A 204 33.17 -11.80 -15.84
CA TRP A 204 34.20 -12.64 -16.44
C TRP A 204 33.84 -14.11 -16.31
N ASP A 205 33.68 -14.79 -17.45
CA ASP A 205 33.38 -16.21 -17.49
C ASP A 205 34.59 -17.04 -17.90
N MET A 206 34.89 -18.08 -17.12
CA MET A 206 35.97 -19.01 -17.45
C MET A 206 35.66 -19.83 -18.71
N VAL A 207 34.38 -20.06 -19.01
CA VAL A 207 33.90 -20.86 -20.15
C VAL A 207 32.73 -20.15 -20.81
N GLY A 208 32.97 -19.53 -21.97
CA GLY A 208 31.91 -18.86 -22.73
C GLY A 208 32.29 -17.45 -23.16
N LYS A 209 31.28 -16.64 -23.49
CA LYS A 209 31.42 -15.20 -23.64
C LYS A 209 31.10 -14.57 -22.29
N ASN A 210 31.84 -13.53 -21.94
CA ASN A 210 31.58 -12.71 -20.77
C ASN A 210 30.18 -12.08 -20.83
N ASP A 211 29.44 -12.16 -19.74
CA ASP A 211 28.11 -11.57 -19.65
C ASP A 211 28.16 -10.06 -19.44
N PHE A 212 27.28 -9.33 -20.13
CA PHE A 212 27.18 -7.89 -19.98
C PHE A 212 26.40 -7.55 -18.71
N LEU A 213 26.98 -6.73 -17.82
CA LEU A 213 26.32 -6.31 -16.57
C LEU A 213 25.75 -4.89 -16.65
N GLY A 214 26.13 -4.10 -17.65
CA GLY A 214 25.56 -2.77 -17.89
C GLY A 214 26.58 -1.72 -18.32
N LYS A 215 26.11 -0.56 -18.77
CA LYS A 215 26.97 0.57 -19.14
C LYS A 215 26.47 1.92 -18.67
N VAL A 216 27.40 2.87 -18.55
CA VAL A 216 27.11 4.29 -18.41
C VAL A 216 27.85 5.06 -19.50
N ALA A 217 27.22 6.13 -19.99
CA ALA A 217 27.72 6.92 -21.11
C ALA A 217 27.74 8.40 -20.74
N PHE A 218 28.88 9.06 -20.92
CA PHE A 218 29.07 10.47 -20.59
C PHE A 218 29.43 11.28 -21.83
N ASN A 219 28.67 12.34 -22.08
CA ASN A 219 28.97 13.27 -23.16
C ASN A 219 30.08 14.25 -22.73
N ILE A 220 31.19 14.24 -23.45
CA ILE A 220 32.38 15.03 -23.09
C ILE A 220 32.12 16.54 -23.20
N ASN A 221 31.30 17.01 -24.14
CA ASN A 221 30.97 18.45 -24.22
C ASN A 221 30.26 18.97 -22.97
N LYS A 222 29.39 18.14 -22.37
CA LYS A 222 28.72 18.50 -21.11
C LYS A 222 29.71 18.50 -19.94
N LEU A 223 30.68 17.59 -19.94
CA LEU A 223 31.73 17.52 -18.92
C LEU A 223 32.73 18.68 -19.01
N LEU A 224 33.05 19.17 -20.22
CA LEU A 224 33.91 20.34 -20.42
C LEU A 224 33.38 21.61 -19.74
N ALA A 225 32.06 21.74 -19.56
CA ALA A 225 31.44 22.87 -18.87
C ALA A 225 31.52 22.77 -17.33
N ILE A 226 31.60 21.56 -16.79
CA ILE A 226 31.55 21.27 -15.34
C ILE A 226 32.97 20.93 -14.80
N GLN A 227 33.92 20.60 -15.69
CA GLN A 227 35.31 20.18 -15.45
C GLN A 227 35.48 18.85 -14.68
N GLN A 228 34.63 18.58 -13.70
CA GLN A 228 34.65 17.36 -12.89
C GLN A 228 33.22 16.87 -12.64
N LYS A 229 33.05 15.55 -12.60
CA LYS A 229 31.79 14.92 -12.20
C LYS A 229 32.07 13.67 -11.39
N GLU A 230 31.57 13.64 -10.16
CA GLU A 230 31.70 12.50 -9.26
C GLU A 230 30.33 12.05 -8.76
N GLY A 231 30.12 10.75 -8.65
CA GLY A 231 28.93 10.20 -8.05
C GLY A 231 28.61 8.77 -8.49
N TRP A 232 27.48 8.28 -7.98
CA TRP A 232 26.92 6.98 -8.35
C TRP A 232 26.06 7.11 -9.61
N PHE A 233 26.25 6.18 -10.55
CA PHE A 233 25.54 6.17 -11.83
C PHE A 233 24.85 4.82 -12.03
N LEU A 234 23.55 4.86 -12.30
CA LEU A 234 22.76 3.68 -12.62
C LEU A 234 23.25 3.06 -13.93
N LEU A 235 23.60 1.78 -13.89
CA LEU A 235 23.96 1.03 -15.08
C LEU A 235 22.75 0.91 -16.00
N ARG A 236 23.00 1.00 -17.31
CA ARG A 236 21.95 0.92 -18.34
C ARG A 236 22.25 -0.18 -19.35
N PRO A 237 21.22 -0.76 -19.97
CA PRO A 237 21.41 -1.65 -21.10
C PRO A 237 22.05 -0.90 -22.29
N ASP A 238 22.64 -1.65 -23.22
CA ASP A 238 23.41 -1.14 -24.37
C ASP A 238 22.58 -0.27 -25.36
N LYS A 239 21.24 -0.29 -25.21
CA LYS A 239 20.13 0.21 -26.06
C LYS A 239 19.62 -0.79 -27.09
N ALA A 240 18.37 -1.19 -26.87
CA ALA A 240 17.29 -1.53 -27.81
C ALA A 240 17.72 -2.13 -29.16
N GLN A 241 18.14 -3.40 -29.16
CA GLN A 241 17.50 -4.25 -30.14
C GLN A 241 16.04 -4.33 -29.73
N ARG A 242 15.15 -3.66 -30.45
CA ARG A 242 13.77 -4.14 -30.50
C ARG A 242 13.91 -5.59 -30.95
N SER A 243 13.73 -6.56 -30.05
CA SER A 243 13.69 -7.95 -30.46
C SER A 243 12.63 -8.00 -31.56
N LYS A 244 13.06 -8.36 -32.76
CA LYS A 244 12.19 -8.49 -33.94
C LYS A 244 11.46 -9.83 -33.89
N THR A 245 10.99 -10.19 -32.70
CA THR A 245 10.08 -11.31 -32.48
C THR A 245 8.87 -10.73 -31.78
N GLU A 246 7.88 -10.33 -32.60
CA GLU A 246 6.50 -10.11 -32.15
C GLU A 246 5.91 -11.46 -31.69
N GLY A 247 6.39 -11.98 -30.56
CA GLY A 247 5.65 -12.93 -29.77
C GLY A 247 4.53 -12.18 -29.08
N ASN A 248 3.27 -12.58 -29.29
CA ASN A 248 2.15 -12.03 -28.53
C ASN A 248 2.21 -12.57 -27.09
N LEU A 249 2.98 -11.91 -26.23
CA LEU A 249 3.09 -12.22 -24.80
C LEU A 249 1.84 -11.82 -24.00
N GLY A 250 0.84 -11.24 -24.66
CA GLY A 250 -0.34 -10.69 -24.01
C GLY A 250 -0.16 -9.26 -23.55
N SER A 251 -1.10 -8.80 -22.73
CA SER A 251 -1.16 -7.42 -22.27
C SER A 251 -1.61 -7.34 -20.82
N LEU A 252 -1.14 -6.30 -20.12
CA LEU A 252 -1.46 -6.00 -18.75
C LEU A 252 -2.24 -4.68 -18.69
N ARG A 253 -3.39 -4.66 -18.04
CA ARG A 253 -4.15 -3.43 -17.77
C ARG A 253 -3.71 -2.83 -16.45
N LEU A 254 -3.16 -1.62 -16.50
CA LEU A 254 -2.68 -0.89 -15.33
C LEU A 254 -3.41 0.44 -15.19
N GLN A 255 -3.73 0.80 -13.95
CA GLN A 255 -4.19 2.14 -13.59
C GLN A 255 -3.18 2.76 -12.61
N LEU A 256 -2.43 3.78 -13.06
CA LEU A 256 -1.35 4.43 -12.32
C LEU A 256 -1.61 5.93 -12.17
N ARG A 257 -1.39 6.50 -10.99
CA ARG A 257 -1.55 7.95 -10.78
C ARG A 257 -0.44 8.45 -9.85
N LEU A 258 0.50 9.21 -10.41
CA LEU A 258 1.56 9.88 -9.65
C LEU A 258 1.03 11.22 -9.14
N ARG A 259 1.15 11.44 -7.83
CA ARG A 259 0.74 12.67 -7.15
C ARG A 259 1.95 13.21 -6.40
N ASP A 260 2.42 14.39 -6.81
CA ASP A 260 3.34 15.16 -5.98
C ASP A 260 2.54 16.03 -5.00
N GLU A 261 2.80 15.83 -3.72
CA GLU A 261 2.16 16.51 -2.59
C GLU A 261 3.20 17.35 -1.85
N SER A 262 2.93 18.65 -1.79
CA SER A 262 3.74 19.61 -1.04
C SER A 262 2.93 20.06 0.16
N VAL A 263 3.13 19.44 1.32
CA VAL A 263 2.33 19.74 2.52
C VAL A 263 2.91 20.97 3.24
N LEU A 264 2.09 22.03 3.33
CA LEU A 264 2.42 23.25 4.07
C LEU A 264 2.35 23.01 5.59
N PRO A 265 2.98 23.86 6.43
CA PRO A 265 2.84 23.74 7.88
C PRO A 265 1.38 23.94 8.34
N SER A 266 0.98 23.26 9.41
CA SER A 266 -0.36 23.30 10.02
C SER A 266 -1.04 24.67 10.06
N ARG A 267 -0.28 25.74 10.36
CA ARG A 267 -0.78 27.12 10.43
C ARG A 267 -1.52 27.61 9.18
N TYR A 268 -1.17 27.09 8.00
CA TYR A 268 -1.84 27.47 6.75
C TYR A 268 -3.17 26.74 6.56
N TYR A 269 -3.26 25.49 7.02
CA TYR A 269 -4.48 24.68 6.89
C TYR A 269 -5.50 24.94 8.00
N GLN A 270 -5.08 25.55 9.11
CA GLN A 270 -5.91 25.81 10.27
C GLN A 270 -7.26 26.50 9.94
N PRO A 271 -7.35 27.53 9.07
CA PRO A 271 -8.63 28.14 8.71
C PRO A 271 -9.60 27.16 8.03
N LEU A 272 -9.10 26.26 7.19
CA LEU A 272 -9.92 25.23 6.55
C LEU A 272 -10.43 24.23 7.58
N VAL A 273 -9.57 23.79 8.50
CA VAL A 273 -9.96 22.83 9.52
C VAL A 273 -10.97 23.43 10.48
N GLU A 274 -10.82 24.69 10.86
CA GLU A 274 -11.79 25.44 11.67
C GLU A 274 -13.15 25.52 10.98
N LEU A 275 -13.21 25.85 9.68
CA LEU A 275 -14.47 25.85 8.92
C LEU A 275 -15.16 24.49 8.91
N LEU A 276 -14.40 23.41 8.69
CA LEU A 276 -14.94 22.05 8.73
C LEU A 276 -15.45 21.68 10.14
N LEU A 277 -14.74 22.09 11.18
CA LEU A 277 -15.15 21.89 12.58
C LEU A 277 -16.43 22.64 12.92
N HIS A 278 -16.54 23.91 12.53
CA HIS A 278 -17.77 24.68 12.68
C HIS A 278 -18.94 23.98 11.99
N SER A 279 -18.77 23.55 10.73
CA SER A 279 -19.84 22.86 10.01
C SER A 279 -20.35 21.57 10.66
N VAL A 280 -19.48 20.85 11.38
CA VAL A 280 -19.86 19.65 12.14
C VAL A 280 -20.61 20.00 13.41
N ASN A 281 -20.17 21.05 14.10
CA ASN A 281 -20.84 21.54 15.32
C ASN A 281 -22.23 22.09 15.01
N ASP A 282 -22.37 22.87 13.93
CA ASP A 282 -23.64 23.47 13.50
C ASP A 282 -24.66 22.37 13.16
N ALA A 283 -24.23 21.37 12.38
CA ALA A 283 -25.05 20.21 12.02
C ALA A 283 -25.49 19.39 13.26
N SER A 284 -24.62 19.29 14.25
CA SER A 284 -24.91 18.61 15.53
C SER A 284 -25.93 19.39 16.36
N ASN A 285 -25.90 20.73 16.32
CA ASN A 285 -26.74 21.64 17.09
C ASN A 285 -28.15 21.87 16.52
N GLY A 286 -28.44 21.41 15.30
CA GLY A 286 -29.78 21.55 14.70
C GLY A 286 -29.84 22.43 13.46
N GLU A 287 -28.77 23.13 13.12
CA GLU A 287 -28.69 24.00 11.95
C GLU A 287 -28.38 23.18 10.69
N SER A 288 -28.75 23.71 9.52
CA SER A 288 -28.49 23.03 8.25
C SER A 288 -26.97 23.01 8.04
N GLY A 289 -26.34 21.83 8.08
CA GLY A 289 -24.93 21.63 7.78
C GLY A 289 -24.62 21.89 6.30
N HIS A 290 -24.74 23.14 5.86
CA HIS A 290 -24.75 23.57 4.46
C HIS A 290 -23.44 23.19 3.75
N LEU A 291 -22.29 23.35 4.42
CA LEU A 291 -20.99 22.99 3.87
C LEU A 291 -20.85 21.47 3.63
N LEU A 292 -21.21 20.64 4.61
CA LEU A 292 -21.19 19.18 4.46
C LEU A 292 -22.16 18.71 3.37
N THR A 293 -23.31 19.39 3.27
CA THR A 293 -24.33 19.14 2.25
C THR A 293 -23.81 19.43 0.86
N LEU A 294 -23.21 20.60 0.67
CA LEU A 294 -22.58 21.00 -0.59
C LEU A 294 -21.44 20.07 -1.00
N ILE A 295 -20.61 19.64 -0.05
CA ILE A 295 -19.53 18.68 -0.32
C ILE A 295 -20.12 17.35 -0.81
N ASP A 296 -21.12 16.81 -0.12
CA ASP A 296 -21.74 15.53 -0.50
C ASP A 296 -22.37 15.57 -1.91
N GLU A 297 -23.03 16.67 -2.26
CA GLU A 297 -23.72 16.85 -3.56
C GLU A 297 -22.80 17.23 -4.71
N ALA A 298 -21.75 18.01 -4.46
CA ALA A 298 -20.83 18.48 -5.50
C ALA A 298 -19.75 17.46 -5.87
N MET A 299 -19.42 16.52 -4.98
CA MET A 299 -18.38 15.50 -5.26
C MET A 299 -18.89 14.37 -6.17
N THR A 300 -18.03 13.90 -7.07
CA THR A 300 -18.27 12.65 -7.83
C THR A 300 -18.17 11.43 -6.91
N ALA A 301 -18.65 10.26 -7.38
CA ALA A 301 -18.60 9.02 -6.60
C ALA A 301 -17.17 8.58 -6.20
N GLU A 302 -16.17 8.78 -7.05
CA GLU A 302 -14.75 8.47 -6.76
C GLU A 302 -14.18 9.47 -5.74
N ASN A 303 -14.39 10.77 -5.97
CA ASN A 303 -13.88 11.81 -5.07
C ASN A 303 -14.55 11.77 -3.70
N ARG A 304 -15.83 11.38 -3.62
CA ARG A 304 -16.57 11.23 -2.36
C ARG A 304 -15.94 10.18 -1.44
N GLN A 305 -15.41 9.08 -1.98
CA GLN A 305 -14.68 8.09 -1.19
C GLN A 305 -13.38 8.66 -0.63
N GLU A 306 -12.60 9.38 -1.44
CA GLU A 306 -11.35 10.01 -1.01
C GLU A 306 -11.62 11.08 0.07
N VAL A 307 -12.59 11.98 -0.16
CA VAL A 307 -12.97 13.03 0.80
C VAL A 307 -13.47 12.43 2.11
N ALA A 308 -14.37 11.43 2.07
CA ALA A 308 -14.86 10.75 3.27
C ALA A 308 -13.71 10.14 4.08
N THR A 309 -12.76 9.49 3.40
CA THR A 309 -11.59 8.85 4.02
C THR A 309 -10.74 9.87 4.77
N ASN A 310 -10.40 10.99 4.10
CA ASN A 310 -9.53 12.02 4.68
C ASN A 310 -10.25 12.79 5.81
N MET A 311 -11.55 13.06 5.67
CA MET A 311 -12.35 13.70 6.74
C MET A 311 -12.42 12.81 7.98
N VAL A 312 -12.70 11.51 7.83
CA VAL A 312 -12.72 10.57 8.96
C VAL A 312 -11.36 10.55 9.67
N LYS A 313 -10.25 10.49 8.94
CA LYS A 313 -8.90 10.51 9.53
C LYS A 313 -8.60 11.83 10.25
N LEU A 314 -8.95 12.97 9.65
CA LEU A 314 -8.78 14.29 10.27
C LEU A 314 -9.55 14.39 11.59
N PHE A 315 -10.82 14.01 11.61
CA PHE A 315 -11.66 14.09 12.81
C PHE A 315 -11.31 13.03 13.85
N LEU A 316 -10.86 11.84 13.44
CA LEU A 316 -10.26 10.87 14.36
C LEU A 316 -9.02 11.45 15.04
N GLY A 317 -8.15 12.15 14.29
CA GLY A 317 -6.92 12.75 14.81
C GLY A 317 -7.16 13.89 15.80
N ARG A 318 -8.34 14.52 15.72
CA ARG A 318 -8.79 15.56 16.65
C ARG A 318 -9.73 15.04 17.75
N GLY A 319 -10.04 13.75 17.78
CA GLY A 319 -10.95 13.16 18.76
C GLY A 319 -12.43 13.53 18.57
N GLN A 320 -12.82 14.03 17.39
CA GLN A 320 -14.18 14.50 17.07
C GLN A 320 -14.87 13.66 15.98
N ALA A 321 -14.43 12.42 15.78
CA ALA A 321 -14.98 11.53 14.75
C ALA A 321 -16.45 11.17 15.00
N ASN A 322 -16.87 11.04 16.26
CA ASN A 322 -18.26 10.70 16.60
C ASN A 322 -19.23 11.83 16.27
N GLU A 323 -18.79 13.07 16.42
CA GLU A 323 -19.54 14.29 16.14
C GLU A 323 -19.69 14.45 14.63
N PHE A 324 -18.59 14.27 13.89
CA PHE A 324 -18.61 14.27 12.42
C PHE A 324 -19.54 13.18 11.85
N LEU A 325 -19.41 11.94 12.33
CA LEU A 325 -20.24 10.82 11.85
C LEU A 325 -21.71 11.03 12.16
N ASP A 326 -22.05 11.52 13.35
CA ASP A 326 -23.44 11.84 13.73
C ASP A 326 -24.01 12.95 12.84
N ALA A 327 -23.23 13.99 12.53
CA ALA A 327 -23.63 15.06 11.63
C ALA A 327 -23.95 14.56 10.22
N VAL A 328 -23.05 13.78 9.59
CA VAL A 328 -23.29 13.27 8.23
C VAL A 328 -24.42 12.22 8.19
N ILE A 329 -24.57 11.41 9.23
CA ILE A 329 -25.68 10.46 9.38
C ILE A 329 -27.01 11.21 9.44
N LYS A 330 -27.09 12.27 10.26
CA LYS A 330 -28.28 13.10 10.39
C LYS A 330 -28.65 13.73 9.05
N LEU A 331 -27.68 14.33 8.35
CA LEU A 331 -27.91 14.93 7.03
C LEU A 331 -28.46 13.92 6.00
N GLU A 332 -27.94 12.69 5.99
CA GLU A 332 -28.46 11.65 5.08
C GLU A 332 -29.87 11.19 5.47
N LEU A 333 -30.13 11.00 6.76
CA LEU A 333 -31.46 10.64 7.24
C LEU A 333 -32.48 11.74 6.93
N ASP A 334 -32.06 13.01 7.00
CA ASP A 334 -32.91 14.15 6.71
C ASP A 334 -33.38 14.20 5.26
N ARG A 335 -32.51 13.81 4.32
CA ARG A 335 -32.85 13.70 2.89
C ARG A 335 -33.56 12.40 2.51
N THR A 336 -33.52 11.38 3.37
CA THR A 336 -34.11 10.09 3.06
C THR A 336 -35.61 10.10 3.37
N SER A 337 -36.43 9.94 2.34
CA SER A 337 -37.89 9.82 2.43
C SER A 337 -38.35 8.36 2.60
N GLU A 338 -37.69 7.42 1.93
CA GLU A 338 -38.04 6.00 1.96
C GLU A 338 -37.19 5.20 2.96
N PRO A 339 -37.81 4.52 3.95
CA PRO A 339 -37.05 3.81 4.97
C PRO A 339 -36.19 2.64 4.45
N ASN A 340 -36.58 2.04 3.33
CA ASN A 340 -35.87 0.91 2.72
C ASN A 340 -34.64 1.34 1.90
N THR A 341 -34.39 2.64 1.70
CA THR A 341 -33.24 3.14 0.93
C THR A 341 -32.12 3.74 1.79
N ILE A 342 -32.34 3.79 3.11
CA ILE A 342 -31.38 4.30 4.11
C ILE A 342 -30.00 3.67 3.92
N PHE A 343 -28.97 4.52 3.77
CA PHE A 343 -27.58 4.13 3.54
C PHE A 343 -27.34 3.22 2.34
N ARG A 344 -28.28 3.02 1.40
CA ARG A 344 -28.04 2.21 0.20
C ARG A 344 -27.32 2.98 -0.91
N ASN A 345 -27.36 4.30 -0.86
CA ASN A 345 -26.72 5.18 -1.84
C ASN A 345 -25.23 5.38 -1.54
N ASN A 346 -24.46 5.78 -2.56
CA ASN A 346 -23.07 6.20 -2.37
C ASN A 346 -23.05 7.64 -1.84
N SER A 347 -23.12 7.80 -0.52
CA SER A 347 -23.20 9.08 0.20
C SER A 347 -21.95 9.34 1.04
N LEU A 348 -21.74 10.60 1.43
CA LEU A 348 -20.65 10.97 2.33
C LEU A 348 -20.74 10.21 3.65
N ALA A 349 -21.95 10.01 4.20
CA ALA A 349 -22.14 9.28 5.46
C ALA A 349 -21.82 7.78 5.31
N SER A 350 -22.33 7.12 4.26
CA SER A 350 -22.07 5.70 4.03
C SER A 350 -20.58 5.41 3.80
N LYS A 351 -19.88 6.28 3.05
CA LYS A 351 -18.43 6.17 2.84
C LYS A 351 -17.61 6.52 4.07
N SER A 352 -18.03 7.51 4.85
CA SER A 352 -17.38 7.88 6.11
C SER A 352 -17.48 6.75 7.13
N MET A 353 -18.66 6.15 7.30
CA MET A 353 -18.86 4.99 8.18
C MET A 353 -18.06 3.77 7.74
N GLU A 354 -17.99 3.47 6.44
CA GLU A 354 -17.17 2.39 5.89
C GLU A 354 -15.68 2.59 6.21
N CYS A 355 -15.16 3.80 5.98
CA CYS A 355 -13.78 4.14 6.31
C CYS A 355 -13.53 4.07 7.82
N PHE A 356 -14.42 4.63 8.63
CA PHE A 356 -14.29 4.64 10.08
C PHE A 356 -14.19 3.23 10.66
N LEU A 357 -15.03 2.30 10.22
CA LEU A 357 -14.98 0.90 10.65
C LEU A 357 -13.68 0.21 10.21
N LYS A 358 -13.19 0.50 9.00
CA LYS A 358 -11.91 -0.06 8.53
C LYS A 358 -10.72 0.46 9.34
N VAL A 359 -10.70 1.75 9.68
CA VAL A 359 -9.60 2.37 10.44
C VAL A 359 -9.61 1.93 11.91
N THR A 360 -10.79 1.91 12.55
CA THR A 360 -10.89 1.65 14.00
C THR A 360 -11.15 0.19 14.37
N GLY A 361 -11.76 -0.59 13.46
CA GLY A 361 -12.27 -1.93 13.75
C GLY A 361 -11.40 -3.08 13.24
N MET A 362 -10.26 -2.83 12.59
CA MET A 362 -9.51 -3.90 11.90
C MET A 362 -9.01 -4.99 12.87
N GLN A 363 -8.46 -4.61 14.02
CA GLN A 363 -8.01 -5.57 15.04
C GLN A 363 -9.18 -6.42 15.58
N TYR A 364 -10.31 -5.77 15.83
CA TYR A 364 -11.55 -6.42 16.22
C TYR A 364 -11.99 -7.45 15.16
N LEU A 365 -11.98 -7.06 13.89
CA LEU A 365 -12.32 -7.93 12.77
C LEU A 365 -11.39 -9.15 12.66
N HIS A 366 -10.09 -8.96 12.85
CA HIS A 366 -9.10 -10.04 12.85
C HIS A 366 -9.35 -11.06 13.96
N SER A 367 -9.67 -10.58 15.17
CA SER A 367 -9.93 -11.44 16.32
C SER A 367 -11.16 -12.33 16.15
N ILE A 368 -12.17 -11.87 15.41
CA ILE A 368 -13.45 -12.57 15.22
C ILE A 368 -13.42 -13.49 14.01
N LEU A 369 -13.04 -12.96 12.84
CA LEU A 369 -13.14 -13.68 11.57
C LEU A 369 -11.93 -14.57 11.30
N GLY A 370 -10.77 -14.22 11.86
CA GLY A 370 -9.49 -14.89 11.60
C GLY A 370 -9.52 -16.40 11.84
N PRO A 371 -9.98 -16.90 13.01
CA PRO A 371 -10.00 -18.33 13.31
C PRO A 371 -10.80 -19.15 12.29
N THR A 372 -12.05 -18.76 12.02
CA THR A 372 -12.92 -19.48 11.08
C THR A 372 -12.40 -19.40 9.65
N ILE A 373 -11.90 -18.23 9.21
CA ILE A 373 -11.32 -18.10 7.87
C ILE A 373 -10.08 -18.97 7.71
N ASN A 374 -9.20 -19.02 8.72
CA ASN A 374 -8.02 -19.88 8.68
C ASN A 374 -8.40 -21.35 8.50
N ARG A 375 -9.41 -21.81 9.25
CA ARG A 375 -9.94 -23.17 9.14
C ARG A 375 -10.48 -23.47 7.74
N VAL A 376 -11.23 -22.56 7.11
CA VAL A 376 -11.73 -22.73 5.73
C VAL A 376 -10.59 -22.87 4.73
N PHE A 377 -9.52 -22.08 4.88
CA PHE A 377 -8.33 -22.16 4.01
C PHE A 377 -7.49 -23.44 4.23
N GLU A 378 -7.51 -24.00 5.43
CA GLU A 378 -6.80 -25.23 5.77
C GLU A 378 -7.56 -26.47 5.28
N GLU A 379 -8.87 -26.51 5.49
CA GLU A 379 -9.68 -27.69 5.17
C GLU A 379 -10.00 -27.86 3.68
N LYS A 380 -10.11 -26.75 2.94
CA LYS A 380 -10.39 -26.70 1.48
C LYS A 380 -11.48 -27.65 0.99
N LYS A 381 -12.57 -27.79 1.76
CA LYS A 381 -13.69 -28.67 1.43
C LYS A 381 -14.41 -28.19 0.16
N TYR A 382 -14.90 -29.14 -0.64
CA TYR A 382 -15.80 -28.81 -1.74
C TYR A 382 -17.20 -28.58 -1.19
N VAL A 383 -17.78 -27.43 -1.50
CA VAL A 383 -19.09 -27.00 -1.01
C VAL A 383 -19.89 -26.45 -2.19
N GLU A 384 -20.98 -27.11 -2.55
CA GLU A 384 -21.95 -26.60 -3.51
C GLU A 384 -23.37 -26.92 -3.05
N LEU A 385 -24.25 -25.92 -3.14
CA LEU A 385 -25.64 -26.00 -2.69
C LEU A 385 -26.62 -25.84 -3.85
N ASP A 386 -26.18 -25.30 -5.00
CA ASP A 386 -26.98 -25.17 -6.22
C ASP A 386 -26.93 -26.48 -7.02
N PRO A 387 -28.07 -27.20 -7.14
CA PRO A 387 -28.21 -28.41 -7.95
C PRO A 387 -27.56 -28.32 -9.35
N ASN A 388 -27.70 -27.16 -10.00
CA ASN A 388 -27.25 -26.97 -11.38
C ASN A 388 -25.73 -26.81 -11.52
N LYS A 389 -25.01 -26.68 -10.40
CA LYS A 389 -23.56 -26.43 -10.34
C LYS A 389 -22.79 -27.55 -9.65
N VAL A 390 -23.47 -28.61 -9.21
CA VAL A 390 -22.83 -29.76 -8.58
C VAL A 390 -22.01 -30.52 -9.62
N GLU A 391 -20.69 -30.60 -9.40
CA GLU A 391 -19.80 -31.42 -10.19
C GLU A 391 -19.81 -32.86 -9.66
N PHE A 392 -20.11 -33.83 -10.52
CA PHE A 392 -20.02 -35.25 -10.16
C PHE A 392 -18.55 -35.67 -10.09
N ARG A 393 -18.06 -35.98 -8.88
CA ARG A 393 -16.73 -36.59 -8.71
C ARG A 393 -16.82 -38.10 -8.59
N GLU A 394 -15.90 -38.77 -9.29
CA GLU A 394 -15.47 -40.12 -8.91
C GLU A 394 -14.68 -40.03 -7.60
N ALA A 395 -15.28 -40.48 -6.50
CA ALA A 395 -14.55 -40.68 -5.25
C ALA A 395 -13.94 -42.09 -5.26
N GLY A 396 -12.61 -42.18 -5.22
CA GLY A 396 -11.92 -43.47 -5.16
C GLY A 396 -10.56 -43.41 -4.49
N CYS A 397 -10.42 -44.19 -3.40
CA CYS A 397 -9.23 -45.02 -3.19
C CYS A 397 -9.70 -46.48 -3.20
N SER A 398 -9.17 -47.26 -4.14
CA SER A 398 -9.16 -48.74 -4.13
C SER A 398 -10.52 -49.47 -4.07
N GLY A 399 -11.11 -49.70 -5.25
CA GLY A 399 -11.92 -50.91 -5.50
C GLY A 399 -13.43 -50.88 -5.27
N LEU A 400 -14.00 -49.83 -4.67
CA LEU A 400 -15.46 -49.66 -4.54
C LEU A 400 -15.89 -48.28 -5.08
N HIS A 401 -16.24 -48.24 -6.36
CA HIS A 401 -16.75 -47.05 -7.02
C HIS A 401 -18.20 -46.80 -6.58
N ARG A 402 -18.43 -45.84 -5.70
CA ARG A 402 -19.78 -45.33 -5.40
C ARG A 402 -19.88 -43.90 -5.92
N TYR A 403 -20.75 -43.67 -6.91
CA TYR A 403 -21.12 -42.33 -7.34
C TYR A 403 -21.83 -41.62 -6.17
N GLN A 404 -21.31 -40.48 -5.74
CA GLN A 404 -22.04 -39.63 -4.80
C GLN A 404 -23.24 -39.04 -5.53
N THR A 405 -24.43 -39.20 -4.95
CA THR A 405 -25.64 -38.57 -5.48
C THR A 405 -25.62 -37.06 -5.23
N GLU A 406 -26.30 -36.30 -6.08
CA GLU A 406 -26.45 -34.83 -5.91
C GLU A 406 -26.94 -34.48 -4.49
N ALA A 407 -27.91 -35.24 -3.98
CA ALA A 407 -28.47 -35.06 -2.65
C ALA A 407 -27.43 -35.27 -1.53
N GLU A 408 -26.54 -36.24 -1.67
CA GLU A 408 -25.46 -36.49 -0.69
C GLU A 408 -24.44 -35.34 -0.68
N VAL A 409 -24.08 -34.82 -1.85
CA VAL A 409 -23.15 -33.67 -1.96
C VAL A 409 -23.77 -32.42 -1.34
N ILE A 410 -25.04 -32.13 -1.61
CA ILE A 410 -25.74 -30.98 -1.03
C ILE A 410 -25.87 -31.14 0.48
N GLN A 411 -26.20 -32.34 0.98
CA GLN A 411 -26.30 -32.61 2.42
C GLN A 411 -24.96 -32.41 3.12
N GLN A 412 -23.88 -32.95 2.56
CA GLN A 412 -22.53 -32.80 3.10
C GLN A 412 -22.07 -31.33 3.06
N SER A 413 -22.30 -30.65 1.93
CA SER A 413 -22.00 -29.21 1.77
C SER A 413 -22.76 -28.36 2.79
N THR A 414 -24.02 -28.69 3.05
CA THR A 414 -24.86 -28.02 4.05
C THR A 414 -24.26 -28.18 5.45
N GLN A 415 -23.82 -29.38 5.84
CA GLN A 415 -23.21 -29.64 7.14
C GLN A 415 -21.91 -28.85 7.34
N TRP A 416 -21.05 -28.79 6.32
CA TRP A 416 -19.82 -28.00 6.39
C TRP A 416 -20.10 -26.51 6.56
N VAL A 417 -20.99 -25.95 5.73
CA VAL A 417 -21.38 -24.53 5.82
C VAL A 417 -22.01 -24.21 7.17
N GLN A 418 -22.87 -25.09 7.69
CA GLN A 418 -23.47 -24.94 9.01
C GLN A 418 -22.42 -24.93 10.11
N SER A 419 -21.42 -25.82 10.07
CA SER A 419 -20.35 -25.85 11.07
C SER A 419 -19.57 -24.54 11.10
N TYR A 420 -19.18 -24.00 9.95
CA TYR A 420 -18.47 -22.72 9.88
C TYR A 420 -19.36 -21.54 10.30
N LEU A 421 -20.63 -21.56 9.90
CA LEU A 421 -21.57 -20.50 10.19
C LEU A 421 -21.87 -20.38 11.68
N VAL A 422 -22.09 -21.50 12.38
CA VAL A 422 -22.37 -21.50 13.82
C VAL A 422 -21.18 -20.93 14.59
N GLU A 423 -19.97 -21.38 14.27
CA GLU A 423 -18.73 -20.87 14.87
C GLU A 423 -18.59 -19.35 14.65
N LEU A 424 -18.86 -18.88 13.43
CA LEU A 424 -18.78 -17.48 13.05
C LEU A 424 -19.82 -16.61 13.77
N ILE A 425 -21.08 -17.05 13.82
CA ILE A 425 -22.16 -16.33 14.51
C ILE A 425 -21.86 -16.27 16.01
N GLU A 426 -21.42 -17.37 16.62
CA GLU A 426 -21.05 -17.38 18.03
C GLU A 426 -19.89 -16.44 18.35
N ALA A 427 -18.86 -16.40 17.50
CA ALA A 427 -17.73 -15.49 17.64
C ALA A 427 -18.19 -14.02 17.60
N ILE A 428 -19.04 -13.66 16.64
CA ILE A 428 -19.59 -12.29 16.52
C ILE A 428 -20.45 -11.92 17.73
N VAL A 429 -21.30 -12.82 18.20
CA VAL A 429 -22.26 -12.50 19.26
C VAL A 429 -21.55 -12.36 20.62
N LYS A 430 -20.46 -13.12 20.84
CA LYS A 430 -19.64 -13.05 22.05
C LYS A 430 -18.64 -11.89 22.05
N SER A 431 -18.53 -11.12 20.96
CA SER A 431 -17.48 -10.12 20.80
C SER A 431 -17.83 -8.70 21.26
N VAL A 432 -18.96 -8.50 21.94
CA VAL A 432 -19.43 -7.17 22.41
C VAL A 432 -18.32 -6.40 23.16
N GLU A 433 -17.65 -7.07 24.12
CA GLU A 433 -16.59 -6.46 24.94
C GLU A 433 -15.29 -6.19 24.19
N GLN A 434 -15.03 -6.92 23.10
CA GLN A 434 -13.85 -6.69 22.27
C GLN A 434 -14.05 -5.56 21.25
N CYS A 435 -15.30 -5.10 21.06
CA CYS A 435 -15.61 -4.04 20.12
C CYS A 435 -15.10 -2.68 20.66
N PRO A 436 -14.32 -1.92 19.87
CA PRO A 436 -13.85 -0.60 20.27
C PRO A 436 -15.00 0.31 20.74
N GLY A 437 -14.83 0.92 21.91
CA GLY A 437 -15.87 1.76 22.53
C GLY A 437 -16.34 2.89 21.62
N ILE A 438 -15.43 3.49 20.83
CA ILE A 438 -15.77 4.52 19.83
C ILE A 438 -16.79 4.00 18.80
N ILE A 439 -16.63 2.77 18.31
CA ILE A 439 -17.55 2.14 17.35
C ILE A 439 -18.92 1.90 18.02
N ARG A 440 -18.91 1.40 19.26
CA ARG A 440 -20.14 1.16 20.02
C ARG A 440 -20.91 2.47 20.23
N ILE A 441 -20.23 3.58 20.57
CA ILE A 441 -20.83 4.92 20.71
C ILE A 441 -21.45 5.40 19.39
N THR A 442 -20.73 5.27 18.28
CA THR A 442 -21.23 5.65 16.96
C THR A 442 -22.50 4.87 16.61
N PHE A 443 -22.52 3.55 16.85
CA PHE A 443 -23.71 2.74 16.59
C PHE A 443 -24.88 3.07 17.52
N ARG A 444 -24.61 3.42 18.79
CA ARG A 444 -25.64 3.91 19.72
C ARG A 444 -26.31 5.18 19.18
N LYS A 445 -25.52 6.14 18.67
CA LYS A 445 -26.05 7.36 18.04
C LYS A 445 -26.86 7.03 16.77
N LEU A 446 -26.29 6.23 15.85
CA LEU A 446 -26.98 5.80 14.64
C LEU A 446 -28.33 5.14 14.94
N PHE A 447 -28.35 4.24 15.92
CA PHE A 447 -29.56 3.50 16.30
C PHE A 447 -30.66 4.44 16.81
N LYS A 448 -30.32 5.40 17.68
CA LYS A 448 -31.26 6.42 18.20
C LYS A 448 -31.79 7.33 17.09
N ARG A 449 -30.90 7.86 16.23
CA ARG A 449 -31.29 8.76 15.12
C ARG A 449 -32.27 8.12 14.15
N VAL A 450 -32.07 6.83 13.82
CA VAL A 450 -32.99 6.09 12.94
C VAL A 450 -34.34 5.84 13.62
N GLU A 451 -34.33 5.54 14.92
CA GLU A 451 -35.56 5.34 15.71
C GLU A 451 -36.38 6.65 15.84
N GLU A 452 -35.72 7.78 16.05
CA GLU A 452 -36.35 9.11 16.10
C GLU A 452 -36.97 9.51 14.76
N ARG A 453 -36.28 9.21 13.64
CA ARG A 453 -36.74 9.56 12.29
C ARG A 453 -37.90 8.68 11.81
N PHE A 454 -37.89 7.41 12.16
CA PHE A 454 -38.90 6.43 11.72
C PHE A 454 -39.53 5.70 12.92
N PRO A 455 -40.36 6.39 13.73
CA PRO A 455 -40.91 5.84 14.97
C PRO A 455 -42.05 4.83 14.75
N GLN A 456 -42.51 4.64 13.50
CA GLN A 456 -43.67 3.80 13.21
C GLN A 456 -43.36 2.31 13.42
N ASP A 457 -44.28 1.56 14.05
CA ASP A 457 -44.10 0.13 14.38
C ASP A 457 -43.79 -0.77 13.16
N GLN A 458 -44.32 -0.41 11.99
CA GLN A 458 -44.03 -1.12 10.73
C GLN A 458 -42.54 -1.08 10.34
N TYR A 459 -41.78 -0.12 10.89
CA TYR A 459 -40.36 0.13 10.62
C TYR A 459 -39.47 -0.24 11.80
N LYS A 460 -39.97 -0.96 12.81
CA LYS A 460 -39.23 -1.35 14.01
C LYS A 460 -37.92 -2.12 13.73
N ASN A 461 -37.85 -2.83 12.61
CA ASN A 461 -36.63 -3.55 12.22
C ASN A 461 -35.58 -2.65 11.56
N ILE A 462 -35.93 -1.45 11.09
CA ILE A 462 -35.06 -0.60 10.27
C ILE A 462 -33.85 -0.08 11.06
N LYS A 463 -34.01 0.26 12.33
CA LYS A 463 -32.90 0.61 13.22
C LYS A 463 -31.86 -0.51 13.35
N TYR A 464 -32.29 -1.77 13.34
CA TYR A 464 -31.39 -2.92 13.34
C TYR A 464 -30.71 -3.08 11.97
N VAL A 465 -31.49 -2.95 10.88
CA VAL A 465 -30.99 -3.00 9.50
C VAL A 465 -29.94 -1.91 9.24
N ALA A 466 -30.10 -0.71 9.80
CA ALA A 466 -29.14 0.37 9.65
C ALA A 466 -27.77 -0.01 10.24
N VAL A 467 -27.74 -0.54 11.46
CA VAL A 467 -26.50 -1.00 12.12
C VAL A 467 -25.88 -2.18 11.37
N THR A 468 -26.67 -3.19 10.99
CA THR A 468 -26.15 -4.35 10.26
C THR A 468 -25.78 -4.05 8.81
N SER A 469 -26.32 -3.00 8.19
CA SER A 469 -25.87 -2.54 6.88
C SER A 469 -24.41 -2.06 6.92
N PHE A 470 -23.94 -1.58 8.06
CA PHE A 470 -22.54 -1.22 8.23
C PHE A 470 -21.71 -2.40 8.73
N LEU A 471 -22.15 -3.11 9.78
CA LEU A 471 -21.42 -4.23 10.36
C LEU A 471 -21.36 -5.46 9.44
N CYS A 472 -22.49 -5.92 8.92
CA CYS A 472 -22.55 -7.13 8.10
C CYS A 472 -22.21 -6.80 6.65
N LEU A 473 -22.94 -5.87 6.02
CA LEU A 473 -22.82 -5.63 4.58
C LEU A 473 -21.53 -4.92 4.17
N ARG A 474 -21.03 -3.98 4.97
CA ARG A 474 -19.87 -3.14 4.60
C ARG A 474 -18.58 -3.54 5.31
N PHE A 475 -18.65 -4.40 6.32
CA PHE A 475 -17.49 -4.76 7.13
C PHE A 475 -17.23 -6.26 7.18
N PHE A 476 -18.10 -7.07 7.80
CA PHE A 476 -17.88 -8.51 7.93
C PHE A 476 -18.01 -9.28 6.62
N SER A 477 -19.10 -9.14 5.86
CA SER A 477 -19.32 -9.88 4.61
C SER A 477 -18.23 -9.62 3.56
N PRO A 478 -17.82 -8.36 3.30
CA PRO A 478 -16.69 -8.10 2.40
C PRO A 478 -15.38 -8.71 2.88
N ALA A 479 -15.13 -8.73 4.20
CA ALA A 479 -13.94 -9.35 4.77
C ALA A 479 -13.95 -10.87 4.69
N ILE A 480 -15.11 -11.51 4.81
CA ILE A 480 -15.27 -12.95 4.60
C ILE A 480 -15.06 -13.28 3.12
N MET A 481 -15.68 -12.52 2.20
CA MET A 481 -15.55 -12.76 0.76
C MET A 481 -14.12 -12.57 0.24
N SER A 482 -13.44 -11.52 0.73
CA SER A 482 -12.12 -11.13 0.27
C SER A 482 -11.14 -10.97 1.44
N PRO A 483 -10.75 -12.05 2.14
CA PRO A 483 -9.94 -11.97 3.36
C PRO A 483 -8.60 -11.27 3.16
N LYS A 484 -8.02 -11.36 1.96
CA LYS A 484 -6.76 -10.68 1.62
C LYS A 484 -6.87 -9.16 1.70
N LEU A 485 -7.96 -8.57 1.22
CA LEU A 485 -8.15 -7.10 1.23
C LEU A 485 -8.29 -6.54 2.65
N PHE A 486 -8.63 -7.40 3.62
CA PHE A 486 -8.73 -7.07 5.03
C PHE A 486 -7.54 -7.60 5.85
N TYR A 487 -6.47 -8.05 5.18
CA TYR A 487 -5.25 -8.59 5.80
C TYR A 487 -5.47 -9.81 6.70
N LEU A 488 -6.60 -10.51 6.56
CA LEU A 488 -6.88 -11.75 7.27
C LEU A 488 -6.06 -12.92 6.71
N ARG A 489 -5.62 -12.82 5.44
CA ARG A 489 -4.80 -13.81 4.74
C ARG A 489 -3.82 -13.13 3.80
N ASP A 490 -2.68 -13.76 3.58
CA ASP A 490 -1.64 -13.25 2.66
C ASP A 490 -1.93 -13.54 1.18
N LYS A 491 -2.73 -14.58 0.90
CA LYS A 491 -3.05 -15.07 -0.44
C LYS A 491 -4.56 -14.97 -0.70
N HIS A 492 -4.94 -14.76 -1.96
CA HIS A 492 -6.34 -14.89 -2.39
C HIS A 492 -6.82 -16.34 -2.23
N ALA A 493 -8.12 -16.52 -2.02
CA ALA A 493 -8.74 -17.83 -1.94
C ALA A 493 -8.72 -18.51 -3.33
N ASP A 494 -8.40 -19.81 -3.38
CA ASP A 494 -8.61 -20.60 -4.60
C ASP A 494 -10.12 -20.74 -4.91
N ALA A 495 -10.47 -21.19 -6.12
CA ALA A 495 -11.87 -21.22 -6.57
C ALA A 495 -12.82 -21.96 -5.59
N ARG A 496 -12.34 -23.05 -4.96
CA ARG A 496 -13.13 -23.84 -4.00
C ARG A 496 -13.32 -23.10 -2.67
N THR A 497 -12.24 -22.54 -2.14
CA THR A 497 -12.26 -21.76 -0.91
C THR A 497 -13.10 -20.49 -1.10
N SER A 498 -12.94 -19.81 -2.24
CA SER A 498 -13.72 -18.62 -2.61
C SER A 498 -15.22 -18.92 -2.67
N ARG A 499 -15.63 -20.07 -3.23
CA ARG A 499 -17.03 -20.49 -3.23
C ARG A 499 -17.58 -20.65 -1.80
N THR A 500 -16.82 -21.29 -0.91
CA THR A 500 -17.22 -21.48 0.50
C THR A 500 -17.38 -20.14 1.21
N LEU A 501 -16.40 -19.23 1.06
CA LEU A 501 -16.42 -17.90 1.65
C LEU A 501 -17.59 -17.05 1.12
N LEU A 502 -17.88 -17.13 -0.18
CA LEU A 502 -19.01 -16.46 -0.80
C LEU A 502 -20.35 -16.93 -0.19
N LEU A 503 -20.51 -18.24 0.01
CA LEU A 503 -21.71 -18.79 0.64
C LEU A 503 -21.85 -18.30 2.08
N LEU A 504 -20.78 -18.32 2.88
CA LEU A 504 -20.79 -17.81 4.26
C LEU A 504 -21.15 -16.32 4.32
N ALA A 505 -20.49 -15.49 3.52
CA ALA A 505 -20.78 -14.06 3.46
C ALA A 505 -22.21 -13.78 3.03
N LYS A 506 -22.77 -14.58 2.12
CA LYS A 506 -24.17 -14.46 1.69
C LYS A 506 -25.16 -14.81 2.79
N VAL A 507 -24.89 -15.82 3.60
CA VAL A 507 -25.74 -16.15 4.76
C VAL A 507 -25.69 -15.03 5.79
N ILE A 508 -24.49 -14.54 6.14
CA ILE A 508 -24.31 -13.41 7.06
C ILE A 508 -25.00 -12.15 6.51
N GLN A 509 -24.97 -11.93 5.20
CA GLN A 509 -25.69 -10.83 4.55
C GLN A 509 -27.21 -10.95 4.71
N ARG A 510 -27.79 -12.15 4.53
CA ARG A 510 -29.24 -12.37 4.73
C ARG A 510 -29.65 -12.18 6.19
N ILE A 511 -28.81 -12.61 7.13
CA ILE A 511 -29.01 -12.35 8.56
C ILE A 511 -28.97 -10.84 8.83
N GLY A 512 -27.98 -10.13 8.26
CA GLY A 512 -27.85 -8.69 8.37
C GLY A 512 -29.03 -7.90 7.81
N ASN A 513 -29.66 -8.37 6.73
CA ASN A 513 -30.85 -7.74 6.16
C ASN A 513 -32.12 -7.92 7.03
N MET A 514 -32.05 -8.69 8.13
CA MET A 514 -33.20 -9.01 9.00
C MET A 514 -34.33 -9.76 8.26
N GLU A 515 -33.99 -10.50 7.20
CA GLU A 515 -34.93 -11.24 6.35
C GLU A 515 -35.24 -12.65 6.91
N ALA A 516 -36.21 -12.75 7.81
CA ALA A 516 -36.61 -14.02 8.43
C ALA A 516 -37.60 -14.87 7.61
N GLN A 517 -38.23 -14.32 6.56
CA GLN A 517 -39.28 -15.02 5.81
C GLN A 517 -38.71 -15.97 4.73
N ALA A 518 -39.34 -17.13 4.59
CA ALA A 518 -38.92 -18.23 3.69
C ALA A 518 -39.49 -18.13 2.25
N GLY A 519 -40.00 -16.97 1.80
CA GLY A 519 -41.07 -16.97 0.79
C GLY A 519 -40.91 -16.14 -0.50
N GLY A 520 -39.74 -15.61 -0.88
CA GLY A 520 -39.71 -14.71 -2.06
C GLY A 520 -38.37 -14.40 -2.72
N GLY A 521 -37.35 -15.24 -2.59
CA GLY A 521 -36.02 -14.99 -3.18
C GLY A 521 -35.75 -15.82 -4.44
N LYS A 522 -35.01 -15.24 -5.39
CA LYS A 522 -34.52 -15.85 -6.67
C LYS A 522 -33.65 -17.12 -6.50
N GLU A 523 -33.49 -17.66 -5.28
CA GLU A 523 -32.42 -18.60 -4.90
C GLU A 523 -32.91 -19.71 -3.95
N THR A 524 -33.73 -20.60 -4.49
CA THR A 524 -34.33 -21.75 -3.78
C THR A 524 -33.31 -22.70 -3.16
N TRP A 525 -32.10 -22.76 -3.71
CA TRP A 525 -31.00 -23.60 -3.24
C TRP A 525 -30.46 -23.25 -1.83
N MET A 526 -30.83 -22.08 -1.27
CA MET A 526 -30.48 -21.68 0.09
C MET A 526 -31.43 -22.23 1.17
N ALA A 527 -32.49 -22.93 0.78
CA ALA A 527 -33.51 -23.46 1.70
C ALA A 527 -32.94 -24.29 2.88
N PRO A 528 -31.91 -25.16 2.70
CA PRO A 528 -31.35 -25.95 3.80
C PRO A 528 -30.72 -25.12 4.94
N LEU A 529 -30.36 -23.86 4.67
CA LEU A 529 -29.73 -22.95 5.63
C LEU A 529 -30.75 -22.03 6.32
N GLN A 530 -32.01 -22.03 5.88
CA GLN A 530 -33.06 -21.13 6.39
C GLN A 530 -33.29 -21.21 7.91
N PRO A 531 -33.28 -22.39 8.57
CA PRO A 531 -33.44 -22.46 10.03
C PRO A 531 -32.35 -21.69 10.79
N HIS A 532 -31.10 -21.77 10.31
CA HIS A 532 -29.96 -21.07 10.89
C HIS A 532 -30.00 -19.57 10.62
N ILE A 533 -30.54 -19.14 9.47
CA ILE A 533 -30.77 -17.72 9.18
C ILE A 533 -31.79 -17.13 10.17
N ILE A 534 -32.92 -17.82 10.40
CA ILE A 534 -33.96 -17.35 11.32
C ILE A 534 -33.40 -17.23 12.75
N GLN A 535 -32.67 -18.25 13.20
CA GLN A 535 -32.00 -18.22 14.50
C GLN A 535 -30.96 -17.07 14.57
N GLY A 536 -30.14 -16.94 13.53
CA GLY A 536 -29.14 -15.88 13.41
C GLY A 536 -29.74 -14.47 13.53
N VAL A 537 -30.87 -14.20 12.86
CA VAL A 537 -31.58 -12.91 12.95
C VAL A 537 -31.99 -12.59 14.40
N SER A 538 -32.48 -13.58 15.15
CA SER A 538 -32.85 -13.37 16.56
C SER A 538 -31.63 -13.02 17.40
N VAL A 539 -30.55 -13.81 17.31
CA VAL A 539 -29.36 -13.61 18.12
C VAL A 539 -28.64 -12.31 17.75
N PHE A 540 -28.65 -11.91 16.47
CA PHE A 540 -28.08 -10.63 16.03
C PHE A 540 -28.82 -9.42 16.60
N LYS A 541 -30.15 -9.49 16.78
CA LYS A 541 -30.90 -8.43 17.44
C LYS A 541 -30.45 -8.24 18.89
N ASP A 542 -30.31 -9.34 19.62
CA ASP A 542 -29.83 -9.32 21.01
C ASP A 542 -28.39 -8.80 21.09
N PHE A 543 -27.53 -9.21 20.15
CA PHE A 543 -26.17 -8.71 20.02
C PHE A 543 -26.14 -7.20 19.80
N ILE A 544 -26.94 -6.64 18.89
CA ILE A 544 -26.98 -5.20 18.61
C ILE A 544 -27.42 -4.42 19.85
N VAL A 545 -28.43 -4.90 20.57
CA VAL A 545 -28.90 -4.25 21.81
C VAL A 545 -27.76 -4.21 22.84
N LYS A 546 -27.05 -5.32 23.05
CA LYS A 546 -25.88 -5.37 23.95
C LYS A 546 -24.73 -4.50 23.45
N LEU A 547 -24.54 -4.41 22.14
CA LEU A 547 -23.46 -3.62 21.54
C LEU A 547 -23.62 -2.12 21.83
N ILE A 548 -24.85 -1.62 21.75
CA ILE A 548 -25.17 -0.19 21.98
C ILE A 548 -25.42 0.16 23.44
N ASP A 549 -25.58 -0.85 24.31
CA ASP A 549 -25.73 -0.67 25.74
C ASP A 549 -24.35 -0.38 26.36
N ILE A 550 -24.06 0.91 26.55
CA ILE A 550 -22.79 1.43 27.08
C ILE A 550 -23.14 2.46 28.14
N GLU A 551 -22.51 2.36 29.31
CA GLU A 551 -22.66 3.32 30.39
C GLU A 551 -22.02 4.68 30.02
N ASP A 552 -22.67 5.79 30.39
CA ASP A 552 -22.20 7.13 29.99
C ASP A 552 -20.83 7.50 30.59
N ASN A 553 -20.41 6.86 31.69
CA ASN A 553 -19.04 7.01 32.23
C ASN A 553 -17.98 6.37 31.33
N GLU A 554 -18.26 5.21 30.72
CA GLU A 554 -17.36 4.55 29.77
C GLU A 554 -17.24 5.33 28.45
N VAL A 555 -18.27 6.12 28.10
CA VAL A 555 -18.28 7.00 26.92
C VAL A 555 -17.26 8.13 27.07
N LEU A 556 -17.21 8.76 28.24
CA LEU A 556 -16.24 9.80 28.58
C LEU A 556 -14.80 9.25 28.66
N GLU A 557 -14.60 8.06 29.22
CA GLU A 557 -13.29 7.40 29.20
C GLU A 557 -12.84 7.00 27.79
N CYS A 558 -13.75 6.55 26.92
CA CYS A 558 -13.44 6.24 25.53
C CYS A 558 -13.07 7.48 24.71
N GLN A 559 -13.79 8.60 24.88
CA GLN A 559 -13.44 9.87 24.24
C GLN A 559 -12.05 10.38 24.67
N ASN A 560 -11.72 10.26 25.97
CA ASN A 560 -10.41 10.63 26.50
C ASN A 560 -9.29 9.66 26.06
N ARG A 561 -9.57 8.35 25.99
CA ARG A 561 -8.62 7.35 25.47
C ARG A 561 -8.31 7.56 23.99
N VAL A 562 -9.25 8.02 23.17
CA VAL A 562 -8.99 8.29 21.73
C VAL A 562 -8.05 9.48 21.54
N SER A 563 -8.15 10.51 22.39
CA SER A 563 -7.19 11.64 22.40
C SER A 563 -5.77 11.20 22.79
N LEU A 564 -5.65 10.14 23.61
CA LEU A 564 -4.39 9.55 24.09
C LEU A 564 -3.89 8.33 23.27
N GLN A 565 -4.76 7.68 22.47
CA GLN A 565 -4.46 6.54 21.60
C GLN A 565 -3.70 6.92 20.32
N THR A 566 -3.34 8.19 20.20
CA THR A 566 -2.29 8.70 19.30
C THR A 566 -0.90 8.06 19.57
N THR A 567 -0.77 7.24 20.63
CA THR A 567 0.39 6.38 20.96
C THR A 567 0.20 4.90 20.62
N SER A 568 -0.87 4.52 19.91
CA SER A 568 -1.22 3.11 19.66
C SER A 568 -0.21 2.38 18.78
N THR A 569 0.02 1.11 19.11
CA THR A 569 0.82 0.15 18.35
C THR A 569 0.55 0.26 16.85
N ILE A 570 1.56 0.69 16.12
CA ILE A 570 1.53 0.94 14.67
C ILE A 570 1.42 -0.39 13.92
N LYS A 571 2.24 -1.35 14.34
CA LYS A 571 2.29 -2.69 13.78
C LYS A 571 2.73 -3.67 14.84
N GLU A 572 2.07 -4.82 14.89
CA GLU A 572 2.49 -5.93 15.72
C GLU A 572 2.39 -7.26 14.96
N GLY A 573 3.16 -8.24 15.40
CA GLY A 573 3.16 -9.55 14.78
C GLY A 573 4.30 -10.43 15.26
N TYR A 574 4.18 -11.72 14.96
CA TYR A 574 5.24 -12.68 15.27
C TYR A 574 6.26 -12.76 14.15
N LEU A 575 7.52 -12.50 14.47
CA LEU A 575 8.65 -12.68 13.56
C LEU A 575 9.67 -13.66 14.15
N LEU A 576 10.45 -14.25 13.26
CA LEU A 576 11.56 -15.12 13.60
C LEU A 576 12.82 -14.27 13.74
N MET A 577 13.44 -14.23 14.92
CA MET A 577 14.56 -13.32 15.22
C MET A 577 15.88 -14.10 15.43
N HIS A 578 16.97 -13.56 14.90
CA HIS A 578 18.35 -13.99 15.16
C HIS A 578 19.24 -12.76 15.43
N THR A 579 20.14 -12.82 16.42
CA THR A 579 21.00 -11.69 16.81
C THR A 579 22.48 -12.01 16.59
N SER A 580 23.23 -11.02 16.11
CA SER A 580 24.68 -11.16 15.83
C SER A 580 25.57 -11.36 17.07
N LYS A 581 25.00 -11.37 18.28
CA LYS A 581 25.72 -11.58 19.55
C LYS A 581 25.98 -13.05 19.88
N GLU A 582 25.36 -14.00 19.17
CA GLU A 582 25.58 -15.44 19.41
C GLU A 582 26.97 -15.86 18.87
N ARG A 583 27.98 -15.93 19.75
CA ARG A 583 29.32 -16.44 19.45
C ARG A 583 29.24 -17.94 19.14
N GLY A 584 29.06 -18.31 17.87
CA GLY A 584 29.05 -19.70 17.42
C GLY A 584 29.22 -19.85 15.91
N ILE A 585 29.82 -20.96 15.48
CA ILE A 585 29.93 -21.36 14.07
C ILE A 585 28.50 -21.66 13.57
N LEU A 586 28.03 -20.88 12.58
CA LEU A 586 26.75 -21.04 11.86
C LEU A 586 26.60 -22.45 11.26
N THR A 587 26.16 -23.41 12.07
CA THR A 587 25.85 -24.79 11.66
C THR A 587 24.38 -25.17 11.85
N SER A 588 23.56 -24.34 12.49
CA SER A 588 22.10 -24.30 12.30
C SER A 588 21.53 -22.98 12.82
N SER A 589 20.93 -22.20 11.92
CA SER A 589 20.36 -20.88 12.22
C SER A 589 19.06 -21.04 13.04
N HIS A 590 19.15 -21.18 14.36
CA HIS A 590 17.96 -21.26 15.21
C HIS A 590 17.33 -19.87 15.40
N PHE A 591 16.57 -19.43 14.39
CA PHE A 591 15.68 -18.29 14.56
C PHE A 591 14.68 -18.58 15.68
N LYS A 592 14.50 -17.62 16.58
CA LYS A 592 13.60 -17.74 17.73
C LYS A 592 12.36 -16.88 17.48
N LYS A 593 11.17 -17.48 17.59
CA LYS A 593 9.89 -16.77 17.45
C LYS A 593 9.72 -15.74 18.56
N HIS A 594 9.53 -14.47 18.18
CA HIS A 594 9.26 -13.35 19.07
C HIS A 594 8.06 -12.56 18.55
N HIS A 595 7.31 -11.96 19.47
CA HIS A 595 6.28 -10.98 19.18
C HIS A 595 6.92 -9.59 19.12
N PHE A 596 6.78 -8.90 17.99
CA PHE A 596 7.22 -7.53 17.77
C PHE A 596 6.04 -6.58 17.86
N CYS A 597 6.27 -5.39 18.41
CA CYS A 597 5.30 -4.31 18.53
C CYS A 597 6.04 -2.99 18.27
N LEU A 598 5.63 -2.28 17.22
CA LEU A 598 6.17 -0.98 16.83
C LEU A 598 5.26 0.12 17.40
N THR A 599 5.83 1.05 18.17
CA THR A 599 5.14 2.27 18.62
C THR A 599 5.87 3.50 18.06
N PRO A 600 5.28 4.71 18.15
CA PRO A 600 5.94 5.94 17.69
C PRO A 600 7.28 6.22 18.36
N GLU A 601 7.55 5.62 19.53
CA GLU A 601 8.75 5.85 20.33
C GLU A 601 9.79 4.73 20.20
N ALA A 602 9.37 3.46 20.10
CA ALA A 602 10.29 2.32 20.09
C ALA A 602 9.73 1.07 19.39
N LEU A 603 10.66 0.21 18.97
CA LEU A 603 10.37 -1.17 18.57
C LEU A 603 10.57 -2.10 19.76
N TYR A 604 9.49 -2.75 20.21
CA TYR A 604 9.49 -3.71 21.30
C TYR A 604 9.51 -5.14 20.75
N HIS A 605 10.26 -6.03 21.40
CA HIS A 605 10.20 -7.45 21.11
C HIS A 605 10.21 -8.31 22.39
N SER A 606 9.42 -9.39 22.37
CA SER A 606 9.26 -10.28 23.52
C SER A 606 8.91 -11.71 23.09
N LYS A 607 9.12 -12.70 23.97
CA LYS A 607 8.76 -14.10 23.67
C LYS A 607 7.25 -14.37 23.78
N MET A 608 6.53 -13.54 24.53
CA MET A 608 5.09 -13.65 24.75
C MET A 608 4.44 -12.28 24.57
N PRO A 609 3.25 -12.19 23.96
CA PRO A 609 2.51 -10.94 23.85
C PRO A 609 2.21 -10.39 25.26
N ASN A 610 2.36 -9.07 25.45
CA ASN A 610 2.16 -8.34 26.72
C ASN A 610 3.14 -8.65 27.87
N ALA A 611 4.32 -9.19 27.57
CA ALA A 611 5.36 -9.35 28.60
C ALA A 611 5.83 -7.97 29.12
N LYS A 612 5.68 -7.72 30.43
CA LYS A 612 6.17 -6.50 31.12
C LYS A 612 7.69 -6.27 31.03
N LYS A 613 8.45 -7.25 30.52
CA LYS A 613 9.92 -7.21 30.32
C LYS A 613 10.28 -7.64 28.89
N GLY A 614 9.74 -6.94 27.89
CA GLY A 614 10.25 -7.01 26.52
C GLY A 614 11.53 -6.18 26.38
N ALA A 615 12.42 -6.56 25.45
CA ALA A 615 13.52 -5.70 25.07
C ALA A 615 12.98 -4.61 24.12
N SER A 616 13.42 -3.37 24.31
CA SER A 616 13.00 -2.22 23.52
C SER A 616 14.19 -1.60 22.81
N ILE A 617 13.97 -1.20 21.56
CA ILE A 617 14.92 -0.45 20.73
C ILE A 617 14.27 0.90 20.44
N PRO A 618 14.71 1.99 21.09
CA PRO A 618 14.28 3.34 20.75
C PRO A 618 14.49 3.62 19.26
N LEU A 619 13.51 4.25 18.58
CA LEU A 619 13.62 4.50 17.13
C LEU A 619 14.78 5.44 16.78
N GLU A 620 15.16 6.32 17.72
CA GLU A 620 16.35 7.19 17.64
C GLU A 620 17.68 6.41 17.59
N LYS A 621 17.72 5.18 18.13
CA LYS A 621 18.91 4.32 18.12
C LYS A 621 18.99 3.41 16.90
N ILE A 622 17.93 3.33 16.10
CA ILE A 622 17.94 2.60 14.83
C ILE A 622 18.74 3.41 13.82
N ARG A 623 19.66 2.74 13.13
CA ARG A 623 20.59 3.33 12.16
C ARG A 623 20.30 2.89 10.73
N ALA A 624 19.81 1.67 10.54
CA ALA A 624 19.37 1.19 9.23
C ALA A 624 18.36 0.05 9.38
N VAL A 625 17.45 -0.06 8.41
CA VAL A 625 16.44 -1.12 8.33
C VAL A 625 16.32 -1.58 6.89
N GLU A 626 16.90 -2.74 6.58
CA GLU A 626 17.19 -3.13 5.21
C GLU A 626 16.96 -4.61 4.94
N LYS A 627 16.85 -4.98 3.66
CA LYS A 627 16.76 -6.39 3.24
C LYS A 627 18.11 -7.08 3.43
N VAL A 628 18.06 -8.39 3.57
CA VAL A 628 19.23 -9.25 3.62
C VAL A 628 19.23 -10.15 2.41
N ASP A 629 20.40 -10.36 1.84
CA ASP A 629 20.64 -11.26 0.73
C ASP A 629 20.15 -12.68 1.07
N GLU A 630 19.28 -13.23 0.22
CA GLU A 630 18.67 -14.56 0.34
C GLU A 630 19.66 -15.66 0.72
N LYS A 631 20.88 -15.61 0.18
CA LYS A 631 21.90 -16.64 0.41
C LYS A 631 22.41 -16.70 1.85
N CYS A 632 22.23 -15.64 2.64
CA CYS A 632 22.73 -15.60 4.00
C CYS A 632 22.01 -16.60 4.91
N PHE A 633 20.70 -16.76 4.69
CA PHE A 633 19.83 -17.57 5.55
C PHE A 633 19.00 -18.61 4.78
N GLY A 634 19.14 -18.70 3.45
CA GLY A 634 18.36 -19.61 2.59
C GLY A 634 16.89 -19.22 2.50
N SER A 635 16.58 -17.94 2.74
CA SER A 635 15.23 -17.39 2.71
C SER A 635 15.31 -15.97 2.15
N PRO A 636 14.54 -15.63 1.11
CA PRO A 636 14.53 -14.29 0.52
C PRO A 636 13.77 -13.26 1.38
N TYR A 637 13.11 -13.71 2.45
CA TYR A 637 12.25 -12.88 3.29
C TYR A 637 12.89 -12.49 4.62
N VAL A 638 14.16 -12.08 4.59
CA VAL A 638 14.90 -11.64 5.78
C VAL A 638 15.22 -10.16 5.69
N MET A 639 14.92 -9.41 6.76
CA MET A 639 15.37 -8.04 6.97
C MET A 639 16.38 -7.98 8.11
N GLN A 640 17.14 -6.89 8.17
CA GLN A 640 18.01 -6.56 9.27
C GLN A 640 17.68 -5.19 9.84
N ILE A 641 17.80 -5.08 11.16
CA ILE A 641 17.74 -3.83 11.90
C ILE A 641 19.12 -3.61 12.51
N ILE A 642 19.77 -2.53 12.11
CA ILE A 642 21.05 -2.07 12.65
C ILE A 642 20.73 -0.99 13.68
N SER A 643 21.12 -1.21 14.92
CA SER A 643 20.91 -0.26 16.02
C SER A 643 22.19 -0.04 16.81
N THR A 644 22.35 1.12 17.43
CA THR A 644 23.45 1.38 18.38
C THR A 644 23.02 1.03 19.80
N ASN A 645 23.89 0.32 20.53
CA ASN A 645 23.70 0.08 21.95
C ASN A 645 24.14 1.31 22.79
N ASP A 646 24.05 1.22 24.12
CA ASP A 646 24.44 2.29 25.04
C ASP A 646 25.95 2.60 25.02
N THR A 647 26.77 1.72 24.44
CA THR A 647 28.21 1.90 24.26
C THR A 647 28.57 2.33 22.83
N GLU A 648 27.59 2.78 22.04
CA GLU A 648 27.71 3.18 20.63
C GLU A 648 28.23 2.11 19.66
N GLU A 649 28.26 0.84 20.07
CA GLU A 649 28.58 -0.27 19.17
C GLU A 649 27.36 -0.68 18.34
N PHE A 650 27.60 -1.04 17.08
CA PHE A 650 26.55 -1.54 16.20
C PHE A 650 26.11 -2.96 16.58
N GLU A 651 24.81 -3.10 16.83
CA GLU A 651 24.12 -4.37 16.98
C GLU A 651 23.24 -4.62 15.76
N ILE A 652 23.37 -5.82 15.19
CA ILE A 652 22.58 -6.25 14.03
C ILE A 652 21.63 -7.36 14.48
N MET A 653 20.35 -7.13 14.22
CA MET A 653 19.26 -8.07 14.42
C MET A 653 18.70 -8.48 13.07
N TYR A 654 18.59 -9.78 12.83
CA TYR A 654 18.02 -10.36 11.62
C TYR A 654 16.61 -10.88 11.92
N LEU A 655 15.63 -10.45 11.12
CA LEU A 655 14.23 -10.84 11.24
C LEU A 655 13.77 -11.55 9.98
N GLN A 656 13.31 -12.79 10.13
CA GLN A 656 12.72 -13.57 9.05
C GLN A 656 11.18 -13.43 9.08
N CYS A 657 10.63 -13.05 7.94
CA CYS A 657 9.22 -12.91 7.66
C CYS A 657 8.70 -14.13 6.88
N LYS A 658 7.38 -14.31 6.83
CA LYS A 658 6.73 -15.44 6.14
C LYS A 658 6.73 -15.28 4.62
N ASN A 659 6.63 -14.05 4.13
CA ASN A 659 6.52 -13.74 2.71
C ASN A 659 7.02 -12.31 2.41
N VAL A 660 7.14 -11.98 1.12
CA VAL A 660 7.63 -10.68 0.64
C VAL A 660 6.76 -9.49 1.06
N ASN A 661 5.44 -9.70 1.21
CA ASN A 661 4.52 -8.63 1.60
C ASN A 661 4.69 -8.30 3.09
N GLU A 662 4.78 -9.30 3.97
CA GLU A 662 5.07 -9.09 5.40
C GLU A 662 6.44 -8.42 5.59
N LEU A 663 7.46 -8.85 4.83
CA LEU A 663 8.78 -8.21 4.82
C LEU A 663 8.69 -6.74 4.45
N ASN A 664 8.10 -6.42 3.29
CA ASN A 664 8.01 -5.04 2.78
C ASN A 664 7.12 -4.16 3.66
N GLN A 665 6.09 -4.74 4.29
CA GLN A 665 5.29 -4.05 5.28
C GLN A 665 6.12 -3.68 6.51
N TRP A 666 6.81 -4.62 7.15
CA TRP A 666 7.66 -4.31 8.31
C TRP A 666 8.80 -3.34 7.97
N LEU A 667 9.46 -3.51 6.82
CA LEU A 667 10.45 -2.54 6.33
C LEU A 667 9.83 -1.15 6.19
N SER A 668 8.67 -1.04 5.54
CA SER A 668 7.94 0.21 5.35
C SER A 668 7.58 0.85 6.69
N SER A 669 6.95 0.11 7.60
CA SER A 669 6.49 0.65 8.88
C SER A 669 7.68 1.13 9.71
N VAL A 670 8.76 0.37 9.85
CA VAL A 670 9.89 0.83 10.65
C VAL A 670 10.63 2.00 9.98
N ARG A 671 10.89 1.93 8.66
CA ARG A 671 11.56 3.01 7.91
C ARG A 671 10.82 4.33 8.06
N LYS A 672 9.48 4.33 7.92
CA LYS A 672 8.64 5.55 8.05
C LYS A 672 8.81 6.27 9.38
N TYR A 673 8.87 5.53 10.48
CA TYR A 673 8.99 6.13 11.81
C TYR A 673 10.44 6.44 12.20
N CYS A 674 11.40 5.93 11.43
CA CYS A 674 12.80 6.36 11.49
C CYS A 674 13.12 7.52 10.52
N VAL A 675 12.16 8.04 9.72
CA VAL A 675 12.44 9.11 8.73
C VAL A 675 12.94 10.40 9.38
N SER A 676 12.47 10.73 10.59
CA SER A 676 12.93 11.91 11.34
C SER A 676 14.27 11.70 12.04
N ASN A 677 14.83 10.49 12.01
CA ASN A 677 16.10 10.20 12.63
C ASN A 677 17.25 10.68 11.73
N GLU A 678 17.88 11.78 12.11
CA GLU A 678 19.01 12.37 11.36
C GLU A 678 20.28 11.50 11.41
N GLN A 679 20.33 10.51 12.30
CA GLN A 679 21.49 9.62 12.49
C GLN A 679 21.40 8.33 11.66
N MET A 680 20.48 8.25 10.70
CA MET A 680 20.36 7.10 9.80
C MET A 680 21.61 6.98 8.92
N MET A 681 22.08 5.75 8.72
CA MET A 681 23.21 5.44 7.86
C MET A 681 22.80 5.57 6.39
N ASN A 682 23.74 6.02 5.55
CA ASN A 682 23.54 6.11 4.11
C ASN A 682 23.94 4.81 3.37
N SER A 683 24.66 3.92 4.05
CA SER A 683 25.07 2.63 3.51
C SER A 683 25.02 1.53 4.56
N TYR A 684 24.86 0.29 4.11
CA TYR A 684 24.79 -0.90 4.95
C TYR A 684 25.41 -2.11 4.24
N HIS A 685 25.64 -3.20 4.98
CA HIS A 685 26.06 -4.47 4.38
C HIS A 685 24.84 -5.38 4.22
N PRO A 686 24.48 -5.83 3.01
CA PRO A 686 23.30 -6.65 2.75
C PRO A 686 23.47 -8.12 3.17
N SER A 687 24.58 -8.47 3.84
CA SER A 687 24.91 -9.85 4.16
C SER A 687 25.33 -10.03 5.63
N VAL A 688 25.85 -11.20 5.98
CA VAL A 688 26.31 -11.51 7.35
C VAL A 688 27.82 -11.33 7.48
N PHE A 689 28.25 -10.85 8.65
CA PHE A 689 29.68 -10.84 9.01
C PHE A 689 30.07 -12.23 9.52
N LYS A 690 30.84 -12.99 8.73
CA LYS A 690 31.22 -14.39 9.04
C LYS A 690 32.69 -14.65 8.66
N GLY A 691 33.44 -15.26 9.59
CA GLY A 691 34.84 -15.64 9.34
C GLY A 691 35.75 -14.42 9.15
N GLU A 692 35.61 -13.42 10.02
CA GLU A 692 36.37 -12.16 10.01
C GLU A 692 36.24 -11.34 8.72
N LYS A 693 35.17 -11.54 7.97
CA LYS A 693 34.83 -10.72 6.81
C LYS A 693 33.33 -10.66 6.55
N TRP A 694 32.90 -9.62 5.85
CA TRP A 694 31.56 -9.54 5.27
C TRP A 694 31.44 -10.47 4.06
N SER A 695 30.34 -11.22 3.97
CA SER A 695 30.12 -12.12 2.82
C SER A 695 29.82 -11.38 1.50
N CYS A 696 29.34 -10.14 1.55
CA CYS A 696 28.98 -9.34 0.38
C CYS A 696 30.19 -8.73 -0.34
N CYS A 697 31.04 -8.00 0.39
CA CYS A 697 32.14 -7.20 -0.16
C CYS A 697 33.52 -7.61 0.37
N HIS A 698 33.59 -8.66 1.19
CA HIS A 698 34.82 -9.21 1.77
C HIS A 698 35.63 -8.24 2.66
N GLN A 699 35.01 -7.15 3.11
CA GLN A 699 35.58 -6.24 4.10
C GLN A 699 35.84 -6.97 5.42
N LYS A 700 37.04 -6.79 6.00
CA LYS A 700 37.48 -7.49 7.21
C LYS A 700 37.00 -6.83 8.50
N GLU A 701 36.76 -5.52 8.45
CA GLU A 701 36.30 -4.76 9.61
C GLU A 701 34.78 -4.85 9.75
N LYS A 702 34.29 -5.24 10.93
CA LYS A 702 32.85 -5.29 11.23
C LYS A 702 32.21 -3.89 11.16
N ALA A 703 32.96 -2.85 11.50
CA ALA A 703 32.52 -1.46 11.46
C ALA A 703 32.77 -0.75 10.11
N ALA A 704 33.25 -1.48 9.08
CA ALA A 704 33.47 -0.91 7.76
C ALA A 704 32.18 -0.28 7.20
N PRO A 705 32.29 0.84 6.45
CA PRO A 705 31.14 1.43 5.78
C PRO A 705 30.46 0.40 4.88
N GLY A 706 29.13 0.44 4.85
CA GLY A 706 28.31 -0.49 4.07
C GLY A 706 28.64 -0.46 2.58
N CYS A 707 28.55 -1.60 1.91
CA CYS A 707 28.77 -1.71 0.47
C CYS A 707 27.51 -1.44 -0.38
N ASP A 708 26.34 -1.32 0.26
CA ASP A 708 25.07 -1.04 -0.40
C ASP A 708 24.37 0.20 0.20
N LYS A 709 23.46 0.83 -0.53
CA LYS A 709 22.77 2.06 -0.10
C LYS A 709 21.55 1.75 0.76
N THR A 710 21.29 2.55 1.78
CA THR A 710 20.01 2.44 2.50
C THR A 710 18.83 2.96 1.68
N HIS A 711 17.68 2.28 1.77
CA HIS A 711 16.49 2.49 0.94
C HIS A 711 15.34 3.12 1.74
N PHE A 712 15.58 4.31 2.31
CA PHE A 712 14.58 5.04 3.11
C PHE A 712 13.47 5.70 2.27
N GLY A 713 13.63 5.76 0.95
CA GLY A 713 12.79 6.57 0.06
C GLY A 713 11.46 5.96 -0.35
N VAL A 714 11.36 4.62 -0.35
CA VAL A 714 10.19 3.91 -0.85
C VAL A 714 9.43 3.25 0.30
N THR A 715 8.20 3.67 0.55
CA THR A 715 7.38 3.12 1.65
C THR A 715 5.94 2.88 1.22
N LEU A 716 5.42 1.67 1.47
CA LEU A 716 4.02 1.32 1.24
C LEU A 716 3.12 2.13 2.17
N GLN A 717 2.06 2.74 1.66
CA GLN A 717 1.01 3.34 2.49
C GLN A 717 0.19 2.21 3.14
N GLU A 718 0.34 2.05 4.46
CA GLU A 718 -0.46 1.09 5.21
C GLU A 718 -1.75 1.79 5.68
N TRP A 719 -2.80 1.00 5.93
CA TRP A 719 -4.10 1.51 6.39
C TRP A 719 -4.06 2.06 7.83
N ASN A 720 -3.03 1.70 8.62
CA ASN A 720 -2.81 2.15 10.00
C ASN A 720 -1.74 3.26 10.11
N ASP A 721 -1.63 4.16 9.12
CA ASP A 721 -0.74 5.31 9.26
C ASP A 721 -1.20 6.19 10.45
N PRO A 722 -0.28 6.80 11.22
CA PRO A 722 -0.68 7.66 12.31
C PRO A 722 -1.38 8.86 11.69
N LEU A 723 -2.49 9.26 12.31
CA LEU A 723 -3.33 10.34 11.78
C LEU A 723 -2.49 11.61 11.67
N ASN A 724 -2.23 12.05 10.43
CA ASN A 724 -1.44 13.23 10.15
C ASN A 724 -2.37 14.38 9.76
N PRO A 725 -2.75 15.26 10.69
CA PRO A 725 -3.76 16.28 10.44
C PRO A 725 -3.37 17.22 9.29
N ASP A 726 -2.08 17.52 9.11
CA ASP A 726 -1.60 18.41 8.05
C ASP A 726 -1.73 17.76 6.67
N LEU A 727 -1.40 16.47 6.57
CA LEU A 727 -1.58 15.69 5.33
C LEU A 727 -3.06 15.55 4.98
N GLU A 728 -3.89 15.14 5.94
CA GLU A 728 -5.32 14.96 5.70
C GLU A 728 -5.99 16.29 5.31
N SER A 729 -5.59 17.40 5.94
CA SER A 729 -6.07 18.74 5.58
C SER A 729 -5.65 19.15 4.16
N HIS A 730 -4.40 18.86 3.77
CA HIS A 730 -3.91 19.10 2.41
C HIS A 730 -4.72 18.30 1.38
N LEU A 731 -4.99 17.02 1.64
CA LEU A 731 -5.73 16.17 0.73
C LEU A 731 -7.19 16.63 0.58
N ILE A 732 -7.84 17.04 1.68
CA ILE A 732 -9.19 17.64 1.63
C ILE A 732 -9.17 18.93 0.81
N TYR A 733 -8.21 19.83 1.06
CA TYR A 733 -8.04 21.07 0.30
C TYR A 733 -7.96 20.80 -1.22
N ARG A 734 -7.13 19.84 -1.65
CA ARG A 734 -6.99 19.54 -3.09
C ARG A 734 -8.28 19.07 -3.72
N GLN A 735 -9.06 18.24 -3.03
CA GLN A 735 -10.35 17.77 -3.52
C GLN A 735 -11.34 18.92 -3.66
N LEU A 736 -11.39 19.81 -2.66
CA LEU A 736 -12.22 21.01 -2.69
C LEU A 736 -11.80 21.98 -3.80
N LEU A 737 -10.50 22.14 -4.04
CA LEU A 737 -9.97 22.95 -5.14
C LEU A 737 -10.36 22.36 -6.51
N ALA A 738 -10.19 21.05 -6.69
CA ALA A 738 -10.55 20.37 -7.94
C ALA A 738 -12.05 20.48 -8.26
N ALA A 739 -12.89 20.49 -7.22
CA ALA A 739 -14.34 20.59 -7.35
C ALA A 739 -14.89 22.02 -7.14
N GLN A 740 -14.03 23.03 -7.07
CA GLN A 740 -14.43 24.41 -6.74
C GLN A 740 -15.52 24.94 -7.68
N GLY A 741 -15.44 24.64 -8.98
CA GLY A 741 -16.45 25.05 -9.96
C GLY A 741 -17.83 24.42 -9.72
N LEU A 742 -17.87 23.12 -9.38
CA LEU A 742 -19.11 22.41 -9.05
C LEU A 742 -19.70 22.90 -7.73
N LEU A 743 -18.84 23.13 -6.73
CA LEU A 743 -19.22 23.69 -5.44
C LEU A 743 -19.85 25.08 -5.59
N ARG A 744 -19.27 25.95 -6.41
CA ARG A 744 -19.87 27.26 -6.74
C ARG A 744 -21.20 27.10 -7.45
N GLY A 745 -21.29 26.23 -8.45
CA GLY A 745 -22.54 25.99 -9.19
C GLY A 745 -23.68 25.55 -8.26
N LYS A 746 -23.42 24.55 -7.41
CA LYS A 746 -24.39 24.06 -6.42
C LYS A 746 -24.77 25.10 -5.37
N TYR A 747 -23.82 25.92 -4.96
CA TYR A 747 -24.09 27.01 -4.04
C TYR A 747 -24.98 28.09 -4.66
N MET A 748 -24.79 28.42 -5.94
CA MET A 748 -25.65 29.38 -6.65
C MET A 748 -27.06 28.80 -6.91
N GLU A 749 -27.17 27.50 -7.22
CA GLU A 749 -28.46 26.79 -7.28
C GLU A 749 -29.21 26.87 -5.94
N TYR A 750 -28.49 26.70 -4.82
CA TYR A 750 -29.04 26.81 -3.47
C TYR A 750 -29.51 28.24 -3.16
N LYS A 751 -28.79 29.26 -3.65
CA LYS A 751 -29.16 30.69 -3.51
C LYS A 751 -30.31 31.15 -4.40
N GLY A 752 -30.79 30.31 -5.32
CA GLY A 752 -31.98 30.62 -6.12
C GLY A 752 -31.79 31.69 -7.20
N GLU A 753 -30.58 31.91 -7.73
CA GLU A 753 -30.40 32.74 -8.93
C GLU A 753 -30.75 31.94 -10.19
N SER A 754 -32.05 31.79 -10.47
CA SER A 754 -32.53 31.46 -11.81
C SER A 754 -32.22 32.64 -12.73
N ASN A 755 -31.49 32.39 -13.82
CA ASN A 755 -31.30 33.33 -14.92
C ASN A 755 -32.65 33.68 -15.60
N ASP A 756 -33.41 34.62 -15.04
CA ASP A 756 -34.49 35.31 -15.74
C ASP A 756 -34.63 36.76 -15.22
N PRO A 757 -34.29 37.79 -16.03
CA PRO A 757 -34.46 39.18 -15.61
C PRO A 757 -35.92 39.61 -15.87
N GLY A 758 -36.83 39.25 -14.97
CA GLY A 758 -38.17 39.81 -14.90
C GLY A 758 -38.21 41.04 -13.98
N PRO A 759 -38.79 42.19 -14.39
CA PRO A 759 -38.88 43.34 -13.51
C PRO A 759 -40.00 43.12 -12.48
N GLU A 760 -39.82 43.70 -11.30
CA GLU A 760 -40.79 43.84 -10.21
C GLU A 760 -40.84 42.72 -9.15
N SER A 761 -40.07 42.90 -8.08
CA SER A 761 -40.66 43.04 -6.74
C SER A 761 -39.63 43.57 -5.74
N ALA A 762 -39.79 44.85 -5.41
CA ALA A 762 -39.13 45.47 -4.28
C ALA A 762 -39.89 45.12 -2.99
N HIS A 763 -39.12 44.95 -1.91
CA HIS A 763 -39.51 44.90 -0.50
C HIS A 763 -40.12 43.59 0.04
N LYS A 764 -39.27 42.81 0.71
CA LYS A 764 -39.44 42.39 2.13
C LYS A 764 -38.17 41.70 2.69
N GLY A 765 -37.65 42.27 3.78
CA GLY A 765 -36.82 41.58 4.81
C GLY A 765 -35.39 41.20 4.45
N VAL A 766 -34.42 42.10 4.70
CA VAL A 766 -32.97 41.87 4.46
C VAL A 766 -32.17 41.64 5.76
N GLU A 767 -32.80 41.59 6.93
CA GLU A 767 -32.04 41.64 8.20
C GLU A 767 -31.95 40.31 8.99
N GLU A 768 -32.58 39.21 8.55
CA GLU A 768 -32.50 37.91 9.25
C GLU A 768 -31.73 36.81 8.48
N GLU A 769 -31.48 36.94 7.18
CA GLU A 769 -30.79 35.91 6.36
C GLU A 769 -29.24 36.02 6.36
N GLU A 770 -28.64 37.12 6.82
CA GLU A 770 -27.18 37.33 6.71
C GLU A 770 -26.34 36.53 7.72
N LYS A 771 -26.92 35.92 8.76
CA LYS A 771 -26.16 35.18 9.79
C LYS A 771 -25.95 33.69 9.49
N GLU A 772 -26.81 33.06 8.70
CA GLU A 772 -26.79 31.60 8.49
C GLU A 772 -25.89 31.15 7.31
N ASP A 773 -25.37 32.08 6.50
CA ASP A 773 -24.66 31.81 5.23
C ASP A 773 -23.13 32.05 5.27
N ASP A 774 -22.53 32.23 6.47
CA ASP A 774 -21.12 32.61 6.62
C ASP A 774 -20.12 31.49 6.27
N SER A 775 -20.44 30.23 6.58
CA SER A 775 -19.46 29.12 6.46
C SER A 775 -19.10 28.75 5.01
N VAL A 776 -20.07 28.79 4.09
CA VAL A 776 -19.85 28.49 2.66
C VAL A 776 -19.20 29.68 1.95
N ASN A 777 -19.61 30.91 2.26
CA ASN A 777 -18.97 32.11 1.74
C ASN A 777 -17.49 32.19 2.15
N ARG A 778 -17.13 31.75 3.36
CA ARG A 778 -15.75 31.71 3.85
C ARG A 778 -14.90 30.58 3.27
N LEU A 779 -15.52 29.52 2.73
CA LEU A 779 -14.80 28.41 2.09
C LEU A 779 -13.96 28.89 0.89
N PHE A 780 -14.55 29.69 0.01
CA PHE A 780 -13.89 30.09 -1.24
C PHE A 780 -12.66 31.00 -1.02
N PRO A 781 -12.70 32.02 -0.14
CA PRO A 781 -11.51 32.76 0.28
C PRO A 781 -10.42 31.86 0.88
N VAL A 782 -10.78 30.92 1.77
CA VAL A 782 -9.80 30.01 2.37
C VAL A 782 -9.12 29.11 1.34
N ILE A 783 -9.87 28.56 0.38
CA ILE A 783 -9.31 27.79 -0.74
C ILE A 783 -8.34 28.66 -1.56
N HIS A 784 -8.72 29.90 -1.83
CA HIS A 784 -7.89 30.84 -2.60
C HIS A 784 -6.60 31.23 -1.85
N ASP A 785 -6.66 31.51 -0.55
CA ASP A 785 -5.49 31.85 0.26
C ASP A 785 -4.51 30.68 0.35
N LEU A 786 -5.03 29.45 0.51
CA LEU A 786 -4.25 28.22 0.43
C LEU A 786 -3.59 28.06 -0.95
N GLU A 787 -4.33 28.32 -2.03
CA GLU A 787 -3.78 28.27 -3.39
C GLU A 787 -2.65 29.29 -3.58
N GLN A 788 -2.81 30.51 -3.09
CA GLN A 788 -1.75 31.52 -3.11
C GLN A 788 -0.52 31.07 -2.31
N ALA A 789 -0.71 30.52 -1.11
CA ALA A 789 0.38 30.02 -0.28
C ALA A 789 1.15 28.89 -0.98
N HIS A 790 0.45 27.95 -1.61
CA HIS A 790 1.07 26.88 -2.41
C HIS A 790 1.82 27.43 -3.63
N ARG A 791 1.25 28.38 -4.37
CA ARG A 791 1.92 29.01 -5.53
C ARG A 791 3.16 29.80 -5.13
N LEU A 792 3.12 30.51 -4.01
CA LEU A 792 4.29 31.23 -3.47
C LEU A 792 5.39 30.25 -3.07
N PHE A 793 5.03 29.11 -2.48
CA PHE A 793 5.97 28.06 -2.14
C PHE A 793 6.64 27.46 -3.40
N GLU A 794 5.86 27.12 -4.44
CA GLU A 794 6.42 26.61 -5.69
C GLU A 794 7.36 27.62 -6.36
N LYS A 795 7.04 28.91 -6.31
CA LYS A 795 7.93 29.96 -6.81
C LYS A 795 9.22 30.01 -5.99
N TRP A 796 9.12 30.02 -4.66
CA TRP A 796 10.28 30.04 -3.77
C TRP A 796 11.18 28.82 -3.97
N GLU A 797 10.63 27.61 -4.15
CA GLU A 797 11.41 26.41 -4.50
C GLU A 797 12.16 26.58 -5.83
N LYS A 798 11.48 27.06 -6.88
CA LYS A 798 12.12 27.30 -8.18
C LYS A 798 13.26 28.33 -8.09
N PHE A 799 13.17 29.29 -7.17
CA PHE A 799 14.26 30.23 -6.88
C PHE A 799 15.40 29.56 -6.11
N LYS A 800 15.09 28.69 -5.13
CA LYS A 800 16.10 27.95 -4.37
C LYS A 800 16.89 26.96 -5.24
N ASP A 801 16.22 26.17 -6.09
CA ASP A 801 16.88 25.23 -7.02
C ASP A 801 17.77 25.93 -8.04
N LYS A 802 17.38 27.13 -8.49
CA LYS A 802 18.21 27.99 -9.35
C LYS A 802 19.43 28.53 -8.62
N ASN A 803 19.31 28.92 -7.36
CA ASN A 803 20.44 29.42 -6.56
C ASN A 803 21.38 28.28 -6.14
N PHE A 804 20.87 27.08 -5.85
CA PHE A 804 21.70 25.89 -5.61
C PHE A 804 22.52 25.50 -6.86
N SER A 805 21.96 25.73 -8.05
CA SER A 805 22.69 25.55 -9.32
C SER A 805 23.73 26.65 -9.59
N LEU A 806 23.64 27.81 -8.91
CA LEU A 806 24.59 28.92 -9.03
C LEU A 806 25.70 28.87 -7.96
N GLU A 807 25.42 28.36 -6.76
CA GLU A 807 26.43 28.14 -5.70
C GLU A 807 27.37 26.95 -5.99
N LEU A 808 27.02 26.07 -6.93
CA LEU A 808 27.94 25.06 -7.48
C LEU A 808 28.81 25.60 -8.63
N LEU A 809 28.67 26.88 -8.98
CA LEU A 809 29.41 27.57 -10.05
C LEU A 809 30.16 28.83 -9.55
N ALA A 810 30.28 29.01 -8.23
CA ALA A 810 31.12 30.01 -7.58
C ALA A 810 32.14 29.30 -6.69
#